data_AF-A0A356XFB7-F1
#
_entry.id   AF-A0A356XFB7-F1
#
_cell.length_a   1.000
_cell.length_b   1.000
_cell.length_c   1.000
_cell.angle_alpha   90.00
_cell.angle_beta   90.00
_cell.angle_gamma   90.00
#
_symmetry.space_group_name_H-M   'P 1'
#
loop_
_entity.id
_entity.type
_entity.pdbx_description
1 polymer ?
#
loop_
_entity_poly.entity_id
_entity_poly.type
_entity_poly.pdbx_seq_one_letter_code
_entity_poly.pdbx_strand_id
1 'polypeptide(L)'
;FNRMRNPERRANASLPGKHYLQDYWMQGLRLGVIASSDEHSGQGGRSHGGIAAVWAQELTREEIFDAIRSKRCYATTGERILLHFDIDGELQMGQSGRREPGSTLRIRLKVWGTDLLNRVEILRYRFGGRDCTFRPVLSNAPRPESMDFAAEVENRVDGACIMCASCRNRWRGPPWPGPAPYGSTPEYPDRHLIMINQGGKTMPRAAGRPNIIFITCHDLGDYLGCYGTPVQTPRLDAFAREGVRFASHFSTGTICSPARGSIITGCYPHTHGLMGLVHRGWELEVDRCRPLPDLLAAHGYSTHLFGFQHEHRDAGLLGYQEVHATPGHHCDEVVPVFCDWLAEQTRCGGAGLEAAQLQPSKSPALHRPRQPFLAAIGFSEVHRMGLKPSHFRRDRYIPADMAEVEVRPYLPDIPAIRRDLADFYGAIRFMDEWTGRLLDAVDAAGIRGETLIIFTTDHGASFIHSKATLYEGGTRVALLMSWKGVLPEGCVVQGLSSHVDILPTLMELIGLPAPDQAEGMSLWSCPAGGKTTNIPLDNTSRPYAFSEENFNNHFAPARAVRSKRYRYIKYGINQCVFDYLIPEIELSSFDFRGNRDVFDFYSADRVEEELFDLEQDSGERMNLAADPAHAPVLQEMRSALTAHMKKTQDPFRDFRNPIRMQQHAYTAYRDRNKR
;
A
#
# COMPACT_ATOMS: atom_id res chain seq x y z
N PHE A 1 10.36 17.41 18.72
CA PHE A 1 10.83 17.78 20.08
C PHE A 1 11.07 19.29 20.27
N ASN A 2 10.27 20.21 19.72
CA ASN A 2 10.48 21.65 19.99
C ASN A 2 9.20 22.51 20.07
N ARG A 3 8.16 22.01 20.75
CA ARG A 3 7.03 22.83 21.27
C ARG A 3 6.38 22.20 22.51
N MET A 4 7.15 21.98 23.58
CA MET A 4 6.59 21.62 24.90
C MET A 4 7.16 22.53 25.98
N ARG A 5 6.58 23.73 26.13
CA ARG A 5 6.61 24.54 27.36
C ARG A 5 5.35 25.42 27.38
N ASN A 6 4.24 24.90 27.91
CA ASN A 6 3.29 25.70 28.68
C ASN A 6 2.38 24.78 29.54
N PRO A 7 2.38 24.87 30.88
CA PRO A 7 1.71 23.89 31.76
C PRO A 7 0.22 24.15 32.02
N GLU A 8 -0.35 25.27 31.60
CA GLU A 8 -1.75 25.60 31.89
C GLU A 8 -2.40 26.33 30.72
N ARG A 9 -3.24 25.61 29.95
CA ARG A 9 -4.44 26.08 29.21
C ARG A 9 -4.72 25.21 27.97
N ARG A 10 -5.87 24.52 28.04
CA ARG A 10 -6.78 24.11 26.95
C ARG A 10 -6.14 23.91 25.56
N ALA A 11 -6.00 22.66 25.17
CA ALA A 11 -6.00 22.26 23.76
C ALA A 11 -7.26 21.43 23.48
N ASN A 12 -8.36 22.14 23.20
CA ASN A 12 -9.44 21.61 22.37
C ASN A 12 -8.94 21.68 20.92
N ALA A 13 -8.42 20.58 20.39
CA ALA A 13 -8.26 20.39 18.95
C ALA A 13 -8.31 18.88 18.66
N SER A 14 -9.39 18.49 18.00
CA SER A 14 -9.84 17.13 17.69
C SER A 14 -9.13 16.53 16.47
N LEU A 15 -8.74 15.25 16.54
CA LEU A 15 -8.40 14.43 15.36
C LEU A 15 -8.98 13.00 15.51
N PRO A 16 -9.41 12.33 14.42
CA PRO A 16 -10.05 11.01 14.45
C PRO A 16 -9.03 9.86 14.28
N GLY A 17 -9.25 8.70 14.94
CA GLY A 17 -8.64 7.43 14.54
C GLY A 17 -8.07 6.53 15.66
N LYS A 18 -7.95 5.23 15.33
CA LYS A 18 -7.50 4.09 16.17
C LYS A 18 -6.03 4.16 16.65
N HIS A 19 -5.32 5.22 16.27
CA HIS A 19 -3.87 5.40 16.50
C HIS A 19 -3.51 5.73 17.95
N TYR A 20 -4.47 6.21 18.75
CA TYR A 20 -4.23 6.66 20.12
C TYR A 20 -3.72 5.56 21.07
N LEU A 21 -4.20 4.31 20.89
CA LEU A 21 -3.77 3.15 21.69
C LEU A 21 -2.31 2.79 21.43
N GLN A 22 -1.87 2.90 20.18
CA GLN A 22 -0.49 2.65 19.79
C GLN A 22 0.42 3.81 20.24
N ASP A 23 -0.01 5.06 20.06
CA ASP A 23 0.79 6.24 20.40
C ASP A 23 1.05 6.38 21.90
N TYR A 24 0.08 6.03 22.76
CA TYR A 24 0.26 6.06 24.21
C TYR A 24 1.14 4.92 24.73
N TRP A 25 1.05 3.72 24.15
CA TRP A 25 1.94 2.61 24.50
C TRP A 25 3.38 2.85 24.02
N MET A 26 3.56 3.47 22.85
CA MET A 26 4.87 3.87 22.32
C MET A 26 5.55 4.97 23.15
N GLN A 27 4.80 5.68 24.00
CA GLN A 27 5.32 6.65 24.97
C GLN A 27 5.69 6.01 26.33
N GLY A 28 5.56 4.69 26.50
CA GLY A 28 5.92 3.98 27.73
C GLY A 28 4.86 4.03 28.84
N LEU A 29 3.63 4.50 28.53
CA LEU A 29 2.53 4.53 29.49
C LEU A 29 1.87 3.13 29.59
N ARG A 30 1.62 2.65 30.82
CA ARG A 30 0.89 1.40 31.08
C ARG A 30 -0.61 1.63 30.93
N LEU A 31 -1.20 1.24 29.81
CA LEU A 31 -2.65 1.23 29.61
C LEU A 31 -3.23 -0.14 29.98
N GLY A 32 -4.30 -0.13 30.78
CA GLY A 32 -5.20 -1.29 30.89
C GLY A 32 -6.31 -1.20 29.85
N VAL A 33 -6.89 -2.37 29.54
CA VAL A 33 -7.80 -2.68 28.44
C VAL A 33 -8.74 -1.55 27.97
N ILE A 34 -8.83 -1.33 26.65
CA ILE A 34 -9.93 -0.54 26.08
C ILE A 34 -10.97 -1.52 25.54
N ALA A 35 -12.15 -1.54 26.13
CA ALA A 35 -13.30 -2.24 25.59
C ALA A 35 -14.07 -1.27 24.69
N SER A 36 -13.94 -1.45 23.37
CA SER A 36 -14.87 -0.86 22.41
C SER A 36 -15.96 -1.90 22.13
N SER A 37 -17.24 -1.54 22.24
CA SER A 37 -18.32 -2.43 21.83
C SER A 37 -18.46 -2.38 20.30
N ASP A 38 -17.63 -3.15 19.59
CA ASP A 38 -17.60 -3.13 18.12
C ASP A 38 -18.37 -4.30 17.46
N GLU A 39 -19.06 -5.17 18.22
CA GLU A 39 -19.82 -6.29 17.63
C GLU A 39 -21.33 -6.03 17.59
N HIS A 40 -21.84 -5.75 16.39
CA HIS A 40 -23.27 -5.86 16.07
C HIS A 40 -23.49 -6.63 14.76
N SER A 41 -24.09 -7.82 14.85
CA SER A 41 -24.84 -8.40 13.73
C SER A 41 -26.19 -7.69 13.62
N GLY A 42 -26.28 -6.66 12.77
CA GLY A 42 -27.53 -5.96 12.48
C GLY A 42 -27.41 -4.56 11.80
N GLN A 43 -28.15 -4.33 10.70
CA GLN A 43 -28.31 -3.24 9.69
C GLN A 43 -29.39 -2.19 10.06
N GLY A 44 -29.28 -0.90 9.82
CA GLY A 44 -28.31 -0.17 9.04
C GLY A 44 -28.59 1.32 9.16
N GLY A 45 -27.80 2.09 8.41
CA GLY A 45 -28.15 3.46 8.03
C GLY A 45 -27.16 4.56 8.42
N ARG A 46 -26.51 4.54 9.59
CA ARG A 46 -25.44 5.49 10.00
C ARG A 46 -24.55 4.95 11.13
N SER A 47 -23.26 5.27 11.13
CA SER A 47 -22.29 4.93 12.19
C SER A 47 -22.50 5.74 13.46
N HIS A 48 -22.60 5.08 14.62
CA HIS A 48 -22.49 5.73 15.93
C HIS A 48 -21.55 4.90 16.81
N GLY A 49 -20.63 5.57 17.50
CA GLY A 49 -19.68 4.96 18.42
C GLY A 49 -19.72 5.65 19.78
N GLY A 50 -19.69 4.87 20.84
CA GLY A 50 -19.33 5.31 22.19
C GLY A 50 -18.03 4.62 22.57
N ILE A 51 -17.08 5.36 23.14
CA ILE A 51 -15.81 4.81 23.64
C ILE A 51 -15.85 4.84 25.16
N ALA A 52 -15.73 3.67 25.77
CA ALA A 52 -15.47 3.52 27.20
C ALA A 52 -14.07 2.91 27.39
N ALA A 53 -13.29 3.47 28.31
CA ALA A 53 -12.00 2.89 28.71
C ALA A 53 -12.16 2.21 30.07
N VAL A 54 -11.57 1.02 30.22
CA VAL A 54 -11.74 0.16 31.41
C VAL A 54 -10.38 -0.28 31.94
N TRP A 55 -9.99 0.18 33.12
CA TRP A 55 -8.64 -0.09 33.61
C TRP A 55 -8.54 -1.47 34.28
N ALA A 56 -7.56 -2.31 33.88
CA ALA A 56 -7.21 -3.58 34.51
C ALA A 56 -5.67 -3.78 34.55
N GLN A 57 -5.12 -4.19 35.70
CA GLN A 57 -3.68 -4.11 36.00
C GLN A 57 -2.82 -5.32 35.57
N GLU A 58 -3.42 -6.49 35.27
CA GLU A 58 -2.67 -7.78 35.23
C GLU A 58 -2.66 -8.53 33.88
N LEU A 59 -3.14 -7.95 32.78
CA LEU A 59 -3.20 -8.66 31.48
C LEU A 59 -1.94 -8.42 30.61
N THR A 60 -1.38 -9.48 30.00
CA THR A 60 -0.20 -9.36 29.12
C THR A 60 -0.57 -9.14 27.65
N ARG A 61 0.36 -8.58 26.84
CA ARG A 61 0.12 -8.26 25.42
C ARG A 61 -0.26 -9.50 24.58
N GLU A 62 0.43 -10.62 24.76
CA GLU A 62 0.17 -11.85 23.98
C GLU A 62 -1.21 -12.44 24.26
N GLU A 63 -1.66 -12.43 25.52
CA GLU A 63 -2.98 -12.92 25.91
C GLU A 63 -4.13 -12.10 25.29
N ILE A 64 -3.91 -10.79 25.09
CA ILE A 64 -4.87 -9.90 24.44
C ILE A 64 -4.92 -10.15 22.92
N PHE A 65 -3.77 -10.34 22.27
CA PHE A 65 -3.71 -10.55 20.83
C PHE A 65 -4.17 -11.96 20.41
N ASP A 66 -3.89 -12.99 21.21
CA ASP A 66 -4.39 -14.35 20.96
C ASP A 66 -5.91 -14.44 21.17
N ALA A 67 -6.50 -13.68 22.09
CA ALA A 67 -7.95 -13.58 22.26
C ALA A 67 -8.63 -12.91 21.05
N ILE A 68 -8.07 -11.79 20.56
CA ILE A 68 -8.55 -11.09 19.35
C ILE A 68 -8.46 -12.00 18.12
N ARG A 69 -7.35 -12.72 17.94
CA ARG A 69 -7.13 -13.62 16.80
C ARG A 69 -8.02 -14.85 16.81
N SER A 70 -8.35 -15.37 18.00
CA SER A 70 -9.19 -16.56 18.15
C SER A 70 -10.69 -16.26 18.25
N LYS A 71 -11.10 -14.99 18.13
CA LYS A 71 -12.48 -14.52 18.37
C LYS A 71 -13.06 -14.99 19.71
N ARG A 72 -12.20 -15.11 20.74
CA ARG A 72 -12.61 -15.43 22.10
C ARG A 72 -12.65 -14.13 22.90
N CYS A 73 -13.72 -13.91 23.65
CA CYS A 73 -13.76 -12.85 24.67
C CYS A 73 -12.86 -13.23 25.85
N TYR A 74 -12.36 -12.22 26.59
CA TYR A 74 -11.60 -12.42 27.83
C TYR A 74 -12.28 -13.42 28.76
N ALA A 75 -11.53 -14.45 29.16
CA ALA A 75 -11.84 -15.31 30.29
C ALA A 75 -10.54 -15.96 30.80
N THR A 76 -9.93 -15.35 31.80
CA THR A 76 -9.25 -16.12 32.85
C THR A 76 -10.05 -15.90 34.13
N THR A 77 -11.26 -16.48 34.15
CA THR A 77 -12.09 -16.86 35.33
C THR A 77 -13.55 -17.19 34.96
N GLY A 78 -14.01 -16.91 33.74
CA GLY A 78 -15.31 -17.41 33.27
C GLY A 78 -16.53 -16.52 33.55
N GLU A 79 -16.36 -15.22 33.79
CA GLU A 79 -17.49 -14.28 33.86
C GLU A 79 -17.35 -13.10 32.88
N ARG A 80 -18.50 -12.61 32.38
CA ARG A 80 -18.62 -11.61 31.30
C ARG A 80 -18.54 -10.18 31.87
N ILE A 81 -17.79 -9.28 31.22
CA ILE A 81 -17.98 -7.82 31.44
C ILE A 81 -19.16 -7.36 30.59
N LEU A 82 -20.22 -6.88 31.24
CA LEU A 82 -21.43 -6.37 30.59
C LEU A 82 -21.49 -4.84 30.77
N LEU A 83 -21.80 -4.13 29.68
CA LEU A 83 -22.08 -2.69 29.70
C LEU A 83 -23.56 -2.50 29.34
N HIS A 84 -24.32 -1.81 30.19
CA HIS A 84 -25.71 -1.44 29.91
C HIS A 84 -25.87 0.06 29.96
N PHE A 85 -26.56 0.55 28.95
CA PHE A 85 -26.86 1.95 28.75
C PHE A 85 -28.36 2.15 28.90
N ASP A 86 -28.74 3.07 29.76
CA ASP A 86 -30.12 3.47 29.99
C ASP A 86 -30.22 5.00 29.84
N ILE A 87 -31.25 5.47 29.17
CA ILE A 87 -31.51 6.90 28.95
C ILE A 87 -32.86 7.24 29.59
N ASP A 88 -32.82 8.16 30.57
CA ASP A 88 -33.91 8.61 31.44
C ASP A 88 -34.59 7.51 32.28
N GLY A 89 -34.07 6.28 32.31
CA GLY A 89 -34.69 5.15 33.01
C GLY A 89 -35.85 4.51 32.23
N GLU A 90 -36.11 4.94 31.00
CA GLU A 90 -37.30 4.55 30.22
C GLU A 90 -36.96 3.96 28.84
N LEU A 91 -35.79 4.26 28.27
CA LEU A 91 -35.39 3.80 26.94
C LEU A 91 -34.18 2.86 27.01
N GLN A 92 -34.42 1.59 26.65
CA GLN A 92 -33.38 0.58 26.54
C GLN A 92 -32.67 0.60 25.18
N MET A 93 -31.49 -0.03 25.11
CA MET A 93 -30.73 -0.20 23.88
C MET A 93 -31.60 -0.90 22.82
N GLY A 94 -31.91 -0.20 21.71
CA GLY A 94 -32.83 -0.69 20.67
C GLY A 94 -34.21 -0.02 20.65
N GLN A 95 -34.48 0.93 21.55
CA GLN A 95 -35.75 1.67 21.60
C GLN A 95 -35.60 3.13 21.15
N SER A 96 -36.71 3.70 20.67
CA SER A 96 -36.82 5.05 20.12
C SER A 96 -37.85 5.87 20.89
N GLY A 97 -37.51 7.12 21.23
CA GLY A 97 -38.41 8.08 21.86
C GLY A 97 -38.19 9.50 21.32
N ARG A 98 -39.12 10.42 21.57
CA ARG A 98 -39.02 11.83 21.14
C ARG A 98 -38.99 12.74 22.36
N ARG A 99 -38.09 13.72 22.38
CA ARG A 99 -37.97 14.70 23.48
C ARG A 99 -37.94 16.13 22.95
N GLU A 100 -38.54 17.03 23.72
CA GLU A 100 -38.64 18.46 23.39
C GLU A 100 -37.31 19.21 23.65
N PRO A 101 -37.01 20.27 22.89
CA PRO A 101 -35.85 21.13 23.14
C PRO A 101 -35.83 21.68 24.57
N GLY A 102 -34.67 21.67 25.22
CA GLY A 102 -34.46 22.20 26.57
C GLY A 102 -34.65 21.17 27.70
N SER A 103 -35.06 19.94 27.38
CA SER A 103 -35.16 18.82 28.32
C SER A 103 -33.77 18.33 28.77
N THR A 104 -33.68 17.83 30.01
CA THR A 104 -32.47 17.22 30.56
C THR A 104 -32.54 15.71 30.38
N LEU A 105 -31.58 15.14 29.67
CA LEU A 105 -31.35 13.70 29.51
C LEU A 105 -30.43 13.19 30.62
N ARG A 106 -30.84 12.12 31.31
CA ARG A 106 -29.99 11.31 32.18
C ARG A 106 -29.53 10.08 31.45
N ILE A 107 -28.23 9.91 31.28
CA ILE A 107 -27.63 8.69 30.78
C ILE A 107 -27.05 7.93 31.96
N ARG A 108 -27.56 6.74 32.23
CA ARG A 108 -27.04 5.84 33.25
C ARG A 108 -26.24 4.73 32.58
N LEU A 109 -24.96 4.65 32.92
CA LEU A 109 -24.07 3.56 32.55
C LEU A 109 -23.95 2.61 33.73
N LYS A 110 -24.34 1.35 33.52
CA LYS A 110 -24.09 0.26 34.47
C LYS A 110 -23.03 -0.66 33.89
N VAL A 111 -22.01 -0.94 34.69
CA VAL A 111 -20.91 -1.84 34.35
C VAL A 111 -20.94 -3.00 35.33
N TRP A 112 -21.07 -4.21 34.79
CA TRP A 112 -20.89 -5.45 35.55
C TRP A 112 -19.59 -6.09 35.11
N GLY A 113 -18.73 -6.43 36.06
CA GLY A 113 -17.44 -7.06 35.80
C GLY A 113 -16.83 -7.56 37.11
N THR A 114 -15.56 -7.93 37.09
CA THR A 114 -14.89 -8.48 38.28
C THR A 114 -14.45 -7.39 39.24
N ASP A 115 -14.13 -7.81 40.46
CA ASP A 115 -13.56 -7.03 41.56
C ASP A 115 -12.20 -6.38 41.27
N LEU A 116 -11.60 -6.67 40.12
CA LEU A 116 -10.38 -6.06 39.59
C LEU A 116 -10.64 -4.73 38.86
N LEU A 117 -11.91 -4.41 38.56
CA LEU A 117 -12.31 -3.14 37.94
C LEU A 117 -12.36 -2.04 39.00
N ASN A 118 -11.41 -1.10 38.93
CA ASN A 118 -11.29 -0.03 39.91
C ASN A 118 -11.72 1.35 39.39
N ARG A 119 -11.88 1.53 38.08
CA ARG A 119 -12.28 2.81 37.45
C ARG A 119 -12.87 2.60 36.06
N VAL A 120 -13.95 3.33 35.77
CA VAL A 120 -14.56 3.42 34.44
C VAL A 120 -14.68 4.89 34.05
N GLU A 121 -14.23 5.22 32.84
CA GLU A 121 -14.34 6.58 32.30
C GLU A 121 -15.02 6.61 30.94
N ILE A 122 -15.99 7.51 30.79
CA ILE A 122 -16.61 7.82 29.50
C ILE A 122 -15.77 8.92 28.86
N LEU A 123 -15.00 8.55 27.83
CA LEU A 123 -14.06 9.46 27.20
C LEU A 123 -14.76 10.37 26.17
N ARG A 124 -15.81 9.86 25.49
CA ARG A 124 -16.60 10.63 24.51
C ARG A 124 -17.90 9.91 24.13
N TYR A 125 -18.96 10.68 23.87
CA TYR A 125 -20.21 10.17 23.30
C TYR A 125 -20.82 11.22 22.35
N ARG A 126 -21.29 10.77 21.17
CA ARG A 126 -21.87 11.62 20.11
C ARG A 126 -23.35 11.30 19.91
N PHE A 127 -24.17 12.34 19.86
CA PHE A 127 -25.62 12.23 19.66
C PHE A 127 -26.07 13.11 18.47
N GLY A 128 -26.76 12.52 17.50
CA GLY A 128 -27.25 13.25 16.31
C GLY A 128 -26.16 13.96 15.49
N GLY A 129 -24.92 13.44 15.51
CA GLY A 129 -23.77 14.04 14.83
C GLY A 129 -23.00 15.14 15.59
N ARG A 130 -23.47 15.56 16.78
CA ARG A 130 -22.81 16.56 17.64
C ARG A 130 -22.04 15.90 18.79
N ASP A 131 -20.95 16.53 19.22
CA ASP A 131 -20.21 16.15 20.42
C ASP A 131 -20.92 16.66 21.67
N CYS A 132 -21.15 15.77 22.64
CA CYS A 132 -21.61 16.17 23.97
C CYS A 132 -20.39 16.34 24.89
N THR A 133 -20.33 17.42 25.65
CA THR A 133 -19.30 17.63 26.69
C THR A 133 -19.77 17.10 28.03
N PHE A 134 -18.94 16.29 28.70
CA PHE A 134 -19.24 15.67 29.98
C PHE A 134 -18.55 16.39 31.14
N ARG A 135 -19.21 16.41 32.30
CA ARG A 135 -18.52 16.55 33.59
C ARG A 135 -18.66 15.21 34.31
N PRO A 136 -17.57 14.52 34.68
CA PRO A 136 -17.68 13.28 35.41
C PRO A 136 -18.32 13.54 36.77
N VAL A 137 -19.42 12.83 37.07
CA VAL A 137 -19.98 12.77 38.41
C VAL A 137 -19.42 11.51 39.06
N LEU A 138 -18.45 11.70 39.97
CA LEU A 138 -17.98 10.61 40.83
C LEU A 138 -19.05 10.37 41.90
N SER A 139 -19.81 9.29 41.79
CA SER A 139 -20.56 8.75 42.93
C SER A 139 -19.82 7.56 43.49
N ASN A 140 -19.18 7.73 44.64
CA ASN A 140 -18.76 6.60 45.46
C ASN A 140 -20.03 5.88 45.95
N ALA A 141 -20.14 4.57 45.75
CA ALA A 141 -21.10 3.76 46.47
C ALA A 141 -20.72 2.27 46.47
N PRO A 142 -21.12 1.52 47.51
CA PRO A 142 -20.39 0.42 48.11
C PRO A 142 -20.88 -0.96 47.62
N ARG A 143 -20.04 -1.99 47.77
CA ARG A 143 -20.46 -3.39 47.67
C ARG A 143 -21.50 -3.68 48.78
N PRO A 144 -22.59 -4.41 48.48
CA PRO A 144 -22.46 -5.86 48.29
C PRO A 144 -23.42 -6.53 47.26
N GLU A 145 -22.88 -7.56 46.58
CA GLU A 145 -23.53 -8.74 45.96
C GLU A 145 -24.03 -8.80 44.50
N SER A 146 -23.74 -7.85 43.58
CA SER A 146 -23.66 -8.11 42.10
C SER A 146 -23.62 -6.86 41.19
N MET A 147 -23.17 -5.70 41.68
CA MET A 147 -23.05 -4.50 40.84
C MET A 147 -21.87 -3.66 41.33
N ASP A 148 -20.77 -3.65 40.56
CA ASP A 148 -19.53 -2.99 41.00
C ASP A 148 -19.42 -1.51 40.58
N PHE A 149 -20.16 -1.04 39.55
CA PHE A 149 -20.14 0.39 39.20
C PHE A 149 -21.42 0.88 38.49
N ALA A 150 -21.98 1.99 38.98
CA ALA A 150 -23.05 2.74 38.32
C ALA A 150 -22.65 4.22 38.23
N ALA A 151 -22.60 4.77 37.02
CA ALA A 151 -22.41 6.20 36.79
C ALA A 151 -23.65 6.78 36.13
N GLU A 152 -24.09 7.94 36.59
CA GLU A 152 -25.24 8.67 36.06
C GLU A 152 -24.79 10.07 35.63
N VAL A 153 -25.18 10.44 34.41
CA VAL A 153 -24.73 11.69 33.77
C VAL A 153 -25.95 12.45 33.25
N GLU A 154 -26.10 13.70 33.68
CA GLU A 154 -27.14 14.61 33.18
C GLU A 154 -26.61 15.51 32.05
N ASN A 155 -27.36 15.65 30.96
CA ASN A 155 -27.04 16.54 29.84
C ASN A 155 -28.30 17.25 29.32
N ARG A 156 -28.18 18.48 28.80
CA ARG A 156 -29.33 19.29 28.34
C ARG A 156 -29.42 19.31 26.81
N VAL A 157 -30.61 19.10 26.25
CA VAL A 157 -30.80 18.92 24.80
C VAL A 157 -31.12 20.25 24.11
N ASP A 158 -30.19 20.75 23.31
CA ASP A 158 -30.40 21.97 22.50
C ASP A 158 -30.97 21.64 21.11
N GLY A 159 -32.29 21.37 21.07
CA GLY A 159 -33.12 21.18 19.86
C GLY A 159 -33.99 19.91 19.87
N ALA A 160 -35.10 19.91 19.12
CA ALA A 160 -36.04 18.77 19.08
C ALA A 160 -35.39 17.55 18.40
N CYS A 161 -35.42 16.40 19.06
CA CYS A 161 -34.75 15.19 18.58
C CYS A 161 -35.67 13.95 18.64
N ILE A 162 -35.53 13.05 17.66
CA ILE A 162 -36.12 11.70 17.65
C ILE A 162 -34.95 10.71 17.86
N MET A 163 -35.02 9.88 18.90
CA MET A 163 -34.04 8.83 19.21
C MET A 163 -34.43 7.54 18.46
N CYS A 164 -33.48 6.76 17.94
CA CYS A 164 -33.77 5.44 17.35
C CYS A 164 -32.55 4.50 17.37
N ALA A 165 -32.77 3.20 17.62
CA ALA A 165 -31.75 2.15 17.55
C ALA A 165 -32.35 0.88 16.89
N SER A 166 -31.86 0.44 15.72
CA SER A 166 -32.30 -0.83 15.07
C SER A 166 -31.32 -1.42 14.03
N CYS A 167 -31.50 -2.73 13.73
CA CYS A 167 -30.57 -3.67 13.08
C CYS A 167 -31.28 -4.74 12.14
N ARG A 168 -30.77 -5.06 10.92
CA ARG A 168 -31.11 -6.11 9.90
C ARG A 168 -29.89 -6.69 9.10
N ASN A 169 -29.95 -7.31 7.92
CA ASN A 169 -28.75 -7.79 7.16
C ASN A 169 -29.09 -8.12 5.69
N ARG A 170 -28.09 -8.25 4.78
CA ARG A 170 -28.07 -8.64 3.32
C ARG A 170 -27.72 -7.49 2.34
N TRP A 171 -26.73 -7.55 1.42
CA TRP A 171 -26.20 -8.56 0.46
C TRP A 171 -27.20 -9.07 -0.59
N ARG A 172 -26.95 -8.76 -1.87
CA ARG A 172 -27.41 -9.49 -3.09
C ARG A 172 -26.37 -9.25 -4.20
N GLY A 173 -26.07 -10.18 -5.11
CA GLY A 173 -26.84 -11.37 -5.52
C GLY A 173 -26.01 -12.65 -5.70
N PRO A 174 -26.44 -13.67 -6.48
CA PRO A 174 -27.74 -13.93 -7.13
C PRO A 174 -28.54 -15.08 -6.43
N PRO A 175 -29.80 -15.35 -6.86
CA PRO A 175 -30.42 -16.68 -6.69
C PRO A 175 -31.07 -17.21 -8.01
N TRP A 176 -31.10 -18.52 -8.21
CA TRP A 176 -31.94 -19.19 -9.23
C TRP A 176 -33.05 -20.00 -8.53
N PRO A 177 -34.31 -20.14 -9.04
CA PRO A 177 -35.10 -19.29 -9.94
C PRO A 177 -36.54 -18.92 -9.44
N GLY A 178 -37.05 -17.78 -9.94
CA GLY A 178 -38.47 -17.49 -10.30
C GLY A 178 -39.53 -17.22 -9.20
N PRO A 179 -40.71 -16.62 -9.52
CA PRO A 179 -41.08 -15.65 -10.57
C PRO A 179 -41.39 -14.23 -10.00
N ALA A 180 -41.53 -13.24 -10.90
CA ALA A 180 -42.02 -11.86 -10.66
C ALA A 180 -43.51 -11.83 -10.18
N PRO A 181 -44.24 -10.69 -9.94
CA PRO A 181 -43.98 -9.26 -10.24
C PRO A 181 -44.52 -8.22 -9.19
N TYR A 182 -44.46 -6.92 -9.54
CA TYR A 182 -45.10 -5.72 -8.91
C TYR A 182 -44.51 -5.24 -7.56
N GLY A 183 -44.29 -3.96 -7.29
CA GLY A 183 -44.56 -2.69 -7.97
C GLY A 183 -44.28 -1.52 -7.00
N SER A 184 -44.23 -0.30 -7.55
CA SER A 184 -44.21 1.03 -6.89
C SER A 184 -42.98 1.45 -6.07
N THR A 185 -42.29 2.44 -6.63
CA THR A 185 -41.47 3.48 -5.97
C THR A 185 -42.22 4.17 -4.82
N PRO A 186 -41.48 4.77 -3.86
CA PRO A 186 -41.58 6.23 -3.75
C PRO A 186 -40.23 6.94 -3.58
N GLU A 187 -40.27 8.17 -4.08
CA GLU A 187 -39.22 9.17 -4.25
C GLU A 187 -38.60 9.65 -2.93
N TYR A 188 -37.32 10.05 -2.99
CA TYR A 188 -36.70 10.95 -2.02
C TYR A 188 -36.35 12.28 -2.72
N PRO A 189 -36.53 13.42 -2.03
CA PRO A 189 -36.50 14.74 -2.64
C PRO A 189 -35.09 15.21 -2.97
N ASP A 190 -34.89 15.46 -4.26
CA ASP A 190 -34.13 16.54 -4.88
C ASP A 190 -33.19 17.36 -3.96
N ARG A 191 -31.94 16.91 -3.93
CA ARG A 191 -30.81 17.84 -3.95
C ARG A 191 -30.25 17.86 -5.35
N HIS A 192 -30.82 18.73 -6.18
CA HIS A 192 -30.22 19.18 -7.42
C HIS A 192 -28.90 19.87 -7.10
N LEU A 193 -27.80 19.12 -7.14
CA LEU A 193 -26.58 19.68 -7.71
C LEU A 193 -26.93 19.91 -9.18
N ILE A 194 -27.23 21.15 -9.53
CA ILE A 194 -27.19 21.56 -10.94
C ILE A 194 -25.71 21.45 -11.34
N MET A 195 -25.30 20.24 -11.71
CA MET A 195 -24.31 20.05 -12.74
C MET A 195 -24.91 20.75 -13.95
N ILE A 196 -24.46 21.98 -14.24
CA ILE A 196 -24.69 22.53 -15.55
C ILE A 196 -23.91 21.61 -16.49
N ASN A 197 -24.59 20.60 -17.01
CA ASN A 197 -24.22 19.92 -18.23
C ASN A 197 -24.40 20.97 -19.34
N GLN A 198 -23.50 21.95 -19.40
CA GLN A 198 -23.28 22.65 -20.65
C GLN A 198 -22.72 21.56 -21.55
N GLY A 199 -23.56 21.05 -22.45
CA GLY A 199 -23.25 19.96 -23.36
C GLY A 199 -21.80 20.04 -23.75
N GLY A 200 -21.00 19.15 -23.16
CA GLY A 200 -19.57 19.18 -23.28
C GLY A 200 -19.26 19.02 -24.75
N LYS A 201 -18.98 20.14 -25.42
CA LYS A 201 -18.31 20.11 -26.70
C LYS A 201 -17.07 19.28 -26.44
N THR A 202 -17.06 18.07 -26.99
CA THR A 202 -15.89 17.22 -27.01
C THR A 202 -14.76 18.07 -27.57
N MET A 203 -13.85 18.48 -26.68
CA MET A 203 -12.70 19.28 -27.09
C MET A 203 -11.90 18.40 -28.06
N PRO A 204 -11.65 18.86 -29.30
CA PRO A 204 -10.83 18.10 -30.22
C PRO A 204 -9.47 17.84 -29.58
N ARG A 205 -8.91 16.64 -29.79
CA ARG A 205 -7.56 16.27 -29.39
C ARG A 205 -6.59 17.38 -29.79
N ALA A 206 -6.04 18.09 -28.80
CA ALA A 206 -4.91 18.98 -29.03
C ALA A 206 -3.75 18.12 -29.58
N ALA A 207 -3.19 18.50 -30.71
CA ALA A 207 -2.00 17.84 -31.23
C ALA A 207 -0.91 17.86 -30.14
N GLY A 208 -0.42 16.70 -29.70
CA GLY A 208 0.71 16.59 -28.76
C GLY A 208 0.48 15.88 -27.42
N ARG A 209 -0.71 15.36 -27.09
CA ARG A 209 -0.93 14.57 -25.84
C ARG A 209 -1.10 13.08 -26.13
N PRO A 210 -0.22 12.19 -25.63
CA PRO A 210 -0.32 10.75 -25.87
C PRO A 210 -1.32 10.07 -24.93
N ASN A 211 -1.74 8.85 -25.27
CA ASN A 211 -2.29 7.90 -24.31
C ASN A 211 -1.15 7.38 -23.41
N ILE A 212 -1.50 6.92 -22.21
CA ILE A 212 -0.56 6.37 -21.25
C ILE A 212 -1.05 4.99 -20.83
N ILE A 213 -0.20 3.98 -21.01
CA ILE A 213 -0.42 2.64 -20.46
C ILE A 213 0.67 2.40 -19.43
N PHE A 214 0.26 2.16 -18.20
CA PHE A 214 1.17 1.94 -17.07
C PHE A 214 0.98 0.52 -16.55
N ILE A 215 1.95 -0.34 -16.79
CA ILE A 215 1.93 -1.76 -16.40
C ILE A 215 2.81 -1.93 -15.16
N THR A 216 2.21 -2.40 -14.07
CA THR A 216 2.92 -2.69 -12.82
C THR A 216 2.70 -4.14 -12.40
N CYS A 217 3.73 -4.96 -12.57
CA CYS A 217 3.76 -6.32 -12.04
C CYS A 217 4.24 -6.33 -10.58
N HIS A 218 4.22 -7.49 -9.94
CA HIS A 218 4.51 -7.63 -8.51
C HIS A 218 5.72 -8.57 -8.29
N ASP A 219 6.60 -8.25 -7.35
CA ASP A 219 7.73 -9.11 -6.92
C ASP A 219 8.66 -9.58 -8.07
N LEU A 220 8.89 -8.76 -9.10
CA LEU A 220 9.73 -9.19 -10.24
C LEU A 220 11.23 -8.92 -10.01
N GLY A 221 11.59 -7.86 -9.29
CA GLY A 221 12.93 -7.30 -9.37
C GLY A 221 13.31 -6.93 -10.81
N ASP A 222 14.50 -7.33 -11.24
CA ASP A 222 14.98 -7.18 -12.63
C ASP A 222 15.22 -8.54 -13.33
N TYR A 223 14.46 -9.59 -12.94
CA TYR A 223 14.55 -10.92 -13.55
C TYR A 223 13.89 -10.96 -14.94
N LEU A 224 14.57 -10.37 -15.92
CA LEU A 224 14.17 -10.33 -17.34
C LEU A 224 15.37 -10.61 -18.25
N GLY A 225 15.13 -11.18 -19.43
CA GLY A 225 16.14 -11.46 -20.45
C GLY A 225 16.92 -10.21 -20.86
N CYS A 226 16.25 -9.09 -21.08
CA CYS A 226 16.85 -7.80 -21.39
C CYS A 226 17.72 -7.20 -20.26
N TYR A 227 17.65 -7.76 -19.05
CA TYR A 227 18.52 -7.44 -17.92
C TYR A 227 19.64 -8.48 -17.71
N GLY A 228 19.73 -9.50 -18.57
CA GLY A 228 20.77 -10.53 -18.54
C GLY A 228 20.42 -11.77 -17.71
N THR A 229 19.22 -11.83 -17.13
CA THR A 229 18.74 -13.03 -16.44
C THR A 229 18.39 -14.11 -17.48
N PRO A 230 18.78 -15.39 -17.31
CA PRO A 230 18.52 -16.46 -18.28
C PRO A 230 17.07 -16.96 -18.30
N VAL A 231 16.10 -16.08 -18.04
CA VAL A 231 14.68 -16.35 -18.21
C VAL A 231 14.23 -15.86 -19.58
N GLN A 232 13.41 -16.65 -20.27
CA GLN A 232 12.92 -16.29 -21.61
C GLN A 232 11.78 -15.28 -21.50
N THR A 233 12.04 -14.02 -21.82
CA THR A 233 11.04 -12.94 -21.85
C THR A 233 11.00 -12.23 -23.20
N PRO A 234 10.77 -12.97 -24.31
CA PRO A 234 10.91 -12.42 -25.66
C PRO A 234 10.03 -11.21 -25.94
N ARG A 235 8.86 -11.08 -25.28
CA ARG A 235 7.95 -9.95 -25.49
C ARG A 235 8.49 -8.67 -24.84
N LEU A 236 8.92 -8.74 -23.58
CA LEU A 236 9.54 -7.62 -22.87
C LEU A 236 10.94 -7.30 -23.43
N ASP A 237 11.66 -8.29 -23.95
CA ASP A 237 12.96 -8.08 -24.61
C ASP A 237 12.80 -7.35 -25.95
N ALA A 238 11.74 -7.66 -26.70
CA ALA A 238 11.36 -6.87 -27.88
C ALA A 238 10.92 -5.46 -27.47
N PHE A 239 10.08 -5.33 -26.44
CA PHE A 239 9.63 -4.03 -25.93
C PHE A 239 10.80 -3.13 -25.50
N ALA A 240 11.82 -3.70 -24.85
CA ALA A 240 13.05 -2.99 -24.48
C ALA A 240 13.84 -2.51 -25.71
N ARG A 241 13.88 -3.31 -26.80
CA ARG A 241 14.52 -2.91 -28.07
C ARG A 241 13.74 -1.84 -28.82
N GLU A 242 12.42 -1.78 -28.65
CA GLU A 242 11.55 -0.73 -29.22
C GLU A 242 11.51 0.55 -28.39
N GLY A 243 12.30 0.65 -27.33
CA GLY A 243 12.26 1.80 -26.46
C GLY A 243 13.51 1.93 -25.63
N VAL A 244 13.30 2.27 -24.37
CA VAL A 244 14.31 2.69 -23.43
C VAL A 244 14.27 1.77 -22.23
N ARG A 245 15.43 1.20 -21.88
CA ARG A 245 15.64 0.40 -20.67
C ARG A 245 16.57 1.13 -19.71
N PHE A 246 16.29 1.05 -18.42
CA PHE A 246 17.14 1.66 -17.40
C PHE A 246 18.07 0.61 -16.81
N ALA A 247 19.38 0.81 -16.92
CA ALA A 247 20.36 -0.18 -16.51
C ALA A 247 20.37 -0.42 -14.99
N SER A 248 20.03 0.58 -14.18
CA SER A 248 20.02 0.50 -12.72
C SER A 248 18.91 1.36 -12.13
N HIS A 249 17.72 0.79 -11.98
CA HIS A 249 16.55 1.41 -11.39
C HIS A 249 16.26 0.83 -10.00
N PHE A 250 15.94 1.69 -9.03
CA PHE A 250 15.82 1.31 -7.62
C PHE A 250 14.48 1.70 -7.00
N SER A 251 13.87 0.73 -6.34
CA SER A 251 12.69 0.93 -5.52
C SER A 251 12.99 1.74 -4.28
N THR A 252 12.07 2.61 -3.92
CA THR A 252 12.11 3.43 -2.71
C THR A 252 11.58 2.69 -1.49
N GLY A 253 10.82 1.61 -1.67
CA GLY A 253 10.27 0.78 -0.59
C GLY A 253 10.64 -0.69 -0.78
N THR A 254 10.62 -1.47 0.30
CA THR A 254 10.97 -2.91 0.21
C THR A 254 9.77 -3.84 0.06
N ILE A 255 8.56 -3.26 0.12
CA ILE A 255 7.27 -3.94 -0.01
C ILE A 255 6.32 -3.11 -0.89
N CYS A 256 5.26 -3.76 -1.36
CA CYS A 256 4.48 -3.29 -2.50
C CYS A 256 3.80 -1.93 -2.31
N SER A 257 2.98 -1.75 -1.25
CA SER A 257 2.21 -0.51 -1.10
C SER A 257 3.09 0.76 -1.03
N PRO A 258 4.10 0.84 -0.15
CA PRO A 258 5.00 2.01 -0.08
C PRO A 258 5.70 2.30 -1.42
N ALA A 259 6.26 1.27 -2.06
CA ALA A 259 6.96 1.45 -3.34
C ALA A 259 6.03 1.96 -4.44
N ARG A 260 4.83 1.39 -4.57
CA ARG A 260 3.80 1.81 -5.53
C ARG A 260 3.32 3.25 -5.29
N GLY A 261 3.17 3.64 -4.01
CA GLY A 261 2.91 5.02 -3.64
C GLY A 261 3.97 5.97 -4.19
N SER A 262 5.25 5.60 -4.11
CA SER A 262 6.35 6.41 -4.64
C SER A 262 6.35 6.50 -6.17
N ILE A 263 6.00 5.40 -6.86
CA ILE A 263 5.87 5.38 -8.32
C ILE A 263 4.84 6.43 -8.80
N ILE A 264 3.65 6.46 -8.18
CA ILE A 264 2.55 7.31 -8.65
C ILE A 264 2.59 8.74 -8.11
N THR A 265 3.40 9.03 -7.08
CA THR A 265 3.49 10.39 -6.49
C THR A 265 4.84 11.08 -6.70
N GLY A 266 5.88 10.35 -7.10
CA GLY A 266 7.23 10.88 -7.15
C GLY A 266 7.83 11.21 -5.78
N CYS A 267 7.18 10.79 -4.67
CA CYS A 267 7.58 11.09 -3.30
C CYS A 267 8.09 9.82 -2.58
N TYR A 268 8.91 9.96 -1.55
CA TYR A 268 9.33 8.83 -0.72
C TYR A 268 8.22 8.38 0.26
N PRO A 269 8.27 7.15 0.80
CA PRO A 269 7.19 6.64 1.65
C PRO A 269 6.85 7.47 2.89
N HIS A 270 7.85 8.00 3.59
CA HIS A 270 7.65 8.94 4.70
C HIS A 270 7.04 10.28 4.28
N THR A 271 7.20 10.67 3.00
CA THR A 271 6.65 11.90 2.43
C THR A 271 5.21 11.72 2.00
N HIS A 272 4.85 10.61 1.35
CA HIS A 272 3.46 10.36 0.92
C HIS A 272 2.60 9.63 1.96
N GLY A 273 3.13 9.35 3.15
CA GLY A 273 2.41 8.81 4.31
C GLY A 273 2.17 7.29 4.28
N LEU A 274 2.14 6.68 3.10
CA LEU A 274 2.05 5.22 2.92
C LEU A 274 3.36 4.51 3.28
N MET A 275 3.62 4.34 4.58
CA MET A 275 4.84 3.70 5.11
C MET A 275 4.70 2.18 5.37
N GLY A 276 3.54 1.60 5.07
CA GLY A 276 3.29 0.17 5.20
C GLY A 276 2.20 -0.33 4.26
N LEU A 277 1.75 -1.57 4.45
CA LEU A 277 0.81 -2.25 3.54
C LEU A 277 -0.64 -1.77 3.70
N VAL A 278 -1.35 -1.59 2.57
CA VAL A 278 -2.73 -1.09 2.58
C VAL A 278 -3.70 -2.03 3.28
N HIS A 279 -3.58 -3.33 3.00
CA HIS A 279 -4.36 -4.36 3.68
C HIS A 279 -4.03 -4.49 5.18
N ARG A 280 -3.01 -3.76 5.68
CA ARG A 280 -2.66 -3.65 7.11
C ARG A 280 -3.02 -2.31 7.73
N GLY A 281 -3.80 -1.48 7.03
CA GLY A 281 -4.34 -0.23 7.60
C GLY A 281 -3.58 1.04 7.25
N TRP A 282 -2.59 0.95 6.36
CA TRP A 282 -1.96 2.13 5.77
C TRP A 282 -2.69 2.58 4.51
N GLU A 283 -2.62 3.85 4.18
CA GLU A 283 -3.20 4.41 2.97
C GLU A 283 -2.32 5.57 2.49
N LEU A 284 -2.29 5.82 1.17
CA LEU A 284 -1.67 7.02 0.62
C LEU A 284 -2.37 8.28 1.12
N GLU A 285 -1.61 9.25 1.63
CA GLU A 285 -2.13 10.57 2.00
C GLU A 285 -2.29 11.43 0.74
N VAL A 286 -3.39 11.25 0.00
CA VAL A 286 -3.64 11.88 -1.31
C VAL A 286 -3.50 13.41 -1.28
N ASP A 287 -3.96 14.06 -0.21
CA ASP A 287 -3.85 15.52 -0.04
C ASP A 287 -2.40 16.00 0.14
N ARG A 288 -1.53 15.12 0.66
CA ARG A 288 -0.11 15.43 0.89
C ARG A 288 0.70 15.24 -0.38
N CYS A 289 0.43 14.16 -1.11
CA CYS A 289 1.12 13.80 -2.34
C CYS A 289 0.09 13.34 -3.38
N ARG A 290 -0.22 14.22 -4.34
CA ARG A 290 -1.22 13.94 -5.36
C ARG A 290 -0.74 12.83 -6.30
N PRO A 291 -1.50 11.74 -6.48
CA PRO A 291 -1.12 10.62 -7.32
C PRO A 291 -1.34 10.90 -8.82
N LEU A 292 -0.61 10.17 -9.66
CA LEU A 292 -0.64 10.27 -11.13
C LEU A 292 -2.05 10.28 -11.74
N PRO A 293 -3.01 9.39 -11.34
CA PRO A 293 -4.33 9.39 -11.95
C PRO A 293 -5.06 10.71 -11.66
N ASP A 294 -5.05 11.22 -10.43
CA ASP A 294 -5.64 12.51 -10.08
C ASP A 294 -5.00 13.69 -10.86
N LEU A 295 -3.66 13.68 -11.00
CA LEU A 295 -2.93 14.69 -11.78
C LEU A 295 -3.34 14.69 -13.26
N LEU A 296 -3.44 13.50 -13.87
CA LEU A 296 -3.83 13.35 -15.28
C LEU A 296 -5.32 13.67 -15.50
N ALA A 297 -6.19 13.25 -14.58
CA ALA A 297 -7.62 13.58 -14.59
C ALA A 297 -7.83 15.10 -14.62
N ALA A 298 -7.10 15.83 -13.77
CA ALA A 298 -7.13 17.30 -13.74
C ALA A 298 -6.67 17.96 -15.06
N HIS A 299 -5.89 17.25 -15.88
CA HIS A 299 -5.42 17.71 -17.20
C HIS A 299 -6.23 17.14 -18.38
N GLY A 300 -7.40 16.55 -18.10
CA GLY A 300 -8.33 16.10 -19.12
C GLY A 300 -8.02 14.73 -19.70
N TYR A 301 -7.28 13.87 -18.99
CA TYR A 301 -7.20 12.45 -19.29
C TYR A 301 -8.40 11.72 -18.70
N SER A 302 -8.90 10.69 -19.40
CA SER A 302 -9.72 9.68 -18.74
C SER A 302 -8.82 8.69 -17.99
N THR A 303 -9.19 8.30 -16.77
CA THR A 303 -8.33 7.46 -15.91
C THR A 303 -8.97 6.14 -15.55
N HIS A 304 -8.35 5.05 -16.01
CA HIS A 304 -8.88 3.70 -15.91
C HIS A 304 -7.92 2.80 -15.15
N LEU A 305 -8.47 1.97 -14.26
CA LEU A 305 -7.75 0.92 -13.54
C LEU A 305 -8.23 -0.46 -14.03
N PHE A 306 -7.29 -1.32 -14.43
CA PHE A 306 -7.50 -2.73 -14.73
C PHE A 306 -6.71 -3.59 -13.75
N GLY A 307 -7.37 -4.59 -13.17
CA GLY A 307 -6.78 -5.44 -12.14
C GLY A 307 -6.78 -4.73 -10.79
N PHE A 308 -5.61 -4.51 -10.19
CA PHE A 308 -5.54 -3.85 -8.88
C PHE A 308 -4.47 -2.78 -8.75
N GLN A 309 -4.74 -1.90 -7.80
CA GLN A 309 -3.82 -0.94 -7.21
C GLN A 309 -3.65 -1.34 -5.74
N HIS A 310 -2.54 -0.96 -5.11
CA HIS A 310 -2.24 -1.28 -3.72
C HIS A 310 -1.70 -0.08 -2.93
N GLU A 311 -2.12 1.13 -3.31
CA GLU A 311 -1.73 2.42 -2.74
C GLU A 311 -2.82 3.01 -1.83
N HIS A 312 -4.09 2.68 -2.07
CA HIS A 312 -5.22 3.17 -1.28
C HIS A 312 -6.34 2.12 -1.19
N ARG A 313 -7.28 2.20 -0.24
CA ARG A 313 -8.43 1.27 -0.20
C ARG A 313 -9.52 1.61 -1.20
N ASP A 314 -9.62 2.89 -1.52
CA ASP A 314 -10.54 3.44 -2.49
C ASP A 314 -9.73 3.97 -3.69
N ALA A 315 -9.87 3.30 -4.83
CA ALA A 315 -9.22 3.72 -6.07
C ALA A 315 -9.75 5.06 -6.59
N GLY A 316 -11.00 5.43 -6.28
CA GLY A 316 -11.58 6.71 -6.69
C GLY A 316 -10.86 7.90 -6.05
N LEU A 317 -10.38 7.75 -4.80
CA LEU A 317 -9.58 8.77 -4.12
C LEU A 317 -8.17 8.93 -4.72
N LEU A 318 -7.68 7.93 -5.46
CA LEU A 318 -6.44 8.08 -6.25
C LEU A 318 -6.65 8.84 -7.57
N GLY A 319 -7.89 9.18 -7.91
CA GLY A 319 -8.25 9.85 -9.15
C GLY A 319 -8.55 8.90 -10.30
N TYR A 320 -8.76 7.60 -10.05
CA TYR A 320 -9.32 6.70 -11.07
C TYR A 320 -10.81 6.98 -11.25
N GLN A 321 -11.22 7.34 -12.46
CA GLN A 321 -12.62 7.63 -12.82
C GLN A 321 -13.39 6.34 -13.13
N GLU A 322 -12.70 5.34 -13.67
CA GLU A 322 -13.26 4.02 -13.96
C GLU A 322 -12.36 2.91 -13.43
N VAL A 323 -12.97 1.96 -12.72
CA VAL A 323 -12.32 0.72 -12.27
C VAL A 323 -13.01 -0.44 -12.97
N HIS A 324 -12.26 -1.14 -13.82
CA HIS A 324 -12.80 -2.23 -14.63
C HIS A 324 -12.80 -3.52 -13.81
N ALA A 325 -13.98 -4.13 -13.68
CA ALA A 325 -14.13 -5.38 -12.97
C ALA A 325 -13.43 -6.52 -13.71
N THR A 326 -12.54 -7.21 -13.03
CA THR A 326 -11.83 -8.40 -13.52
C THR A 326 -12.22 -9.62 -12.66
N PRO A 327 -12.18 -10.84 -13.22
CA PRO A 327 -12.46 -12.06 -12.44
C PRO A 327 -11.55 -12.24 -11.22
N GLY A 328 -10.31 -11.79 -11.36
CA GLY A 328 -9.30 -11.74 -10.31
C GLY A 328 -8.19 -10.77 -10.71
N HIS A 329 -7.02 -10.93 -10.10
CA HIS A 329 -5.90 -10.00 -10.28
C HIS A 329 -4.76 -10.60 -11.11
N HIS A 330 -4.95 -11.78 -11.70
CA HIS A 330 -3.92 -12.41 -12.51
C HIS A 330 -3.88 -11.87 -13.94
N CYS A 331 -2.71 -11.85 -14.56
CA CYS A 331 -2.54 -11.28 -15.90
C CYS A 331 -3.43 -11.96 -16.95
N ASP A 332 -3.73 -13.26 -16.81
CA ASP A 332 -4.65 -14.01 -17.68
C ASP A 332 -6.14 -13.64 -17.52
N GLU A 333 -6.46 -12.92 -16.45
CA GLU A 333 -7.82 -12.44 -16.14
C GLU A 333 -7.95 -10.93 -16.38
N VAL A 334 -6.87 -10.18 -16.18
CA VAL A 334 -6.81 -8.72 -16.31
C VAL A 334 -6.62 -8.30 -17.77
N VAL A 335 -5.67 -8.92 -18.49
CA VAL A 335 -5.33 -8.52 -19.86
C VAL A 335 -6.51 -8.67 -20.83
N PRO A 336 -7.31 -9.75 -20.81
CA PRO A 336 -8.48 -9.85 -21.67
C PRO A 336 -9.46 -8.68 -21.51
N VAL A 337 -9.73 -8.25 -20.28
CA VAL A 337 -10.65 -7.13 -20.00
C VAL A 337 -10.12 -5.82 -20.58
N PHE A 338 -8.81 -5.57 -20.47
CA PHE A 338 -8.17 -4.42 -21.12
C PHE A 338 -8.28 -4.51 -22.65
N CYS A 339 -7.98 -5.67 -23.23
CA CYS A 339 -8.03 -5.86 -24.68
C CYS A 339 -9.45 -5.65 -25.24
N ASP A 340 -10.47 -6.19 -24.57
CA ASP A 340 -11.87 -6.03 -24.96
C ASP A 340 -12.31 -4.56 -24.86
N TRP A 341 -11.94 -3.89 -23.76
CA TRP A 341 -12.19 -2.45 -23.60
C TRP A 341 -11.53 -1.64 -24.71
N LEU A 342 -10.25 -1.90 -25.02
CA LEU A 342 -9.51 -1.16 -26.04
C LEU A 342 -10.09 -1.39 -27.45
N ALA A 343 -10.50 -2.61 -27.75
CA ALA A 343 -11.20 -2.94 -28.99
C ALA A 343 -12.54 -2.19 -29.09
N GLU A 344 -13.26 -2.03 -27.98
CA GLU A 344 -14.51 -1.27 -27.96
C GLU A 344 -14.28 0.22 -28.17
N GLN A 345 -13.26 0.81 -27.52
CA GLN A 345 -12.88 2.21 -27.73
C GLN A 345 -12.51 2.52 -29.18
N THR A 346 -11.91 1.55 -29.88
CA THR A 346 -11.51 1.70 -31.29
C THR A 346 -12.62 1.39 -32.30
N ARG A 347 -13.62 0.57 -31.92
CA ARG A 347 -14.83 0.32 -32.73
C ARG A 347 -15.83 1.46 -32.64
N CYS A 348 -16.08 1.98 -31.43
CA CYS A 348 -17.15 2.93 -31.15
C CYS A 348 -16.75 4.41 -31.27
N GLY A 349 -15.58 4.73 -31.84
CA GLY A 349 -15.05 6.08 -31.75
C GLY A 349 -15.97 7.14 -32.37
N GLY A 350 -16.79 7.73 -31.50
CA GLY A 350 -17.45 9.00 -31.72
C GLY A 350 -18.95 9.11 -31.41
N ALA A 351 -19.63 8.12 -30.87
CA ALA A 351 -20.99 8.33 -30.37
C ALA A 351 -21.16 7.62 -29.03
N GLY A 352 -21.71 8.34 -28.05
CA GLY A 352 -22.46 7.67 -26.99
C GLY A 352 -23.53 6.78 -27.61
N LEU A 353 -24.18 5.98 -26.78
CA LEU A 353 -25.20 4.97 -27.09
C LEU A 353 -26.48 5.46 -27.85
N GLU A 354 -26.40 6.51 -28.68
CA GLU A 354 -27.46 6.95 -29.60
C GLU A 354 -26.88 7.19 -31.00
N ALA A 355 -26.84 6.13 -31.82
CA ALA A 355 -27.02 6.17 -33.29
C ALA A 355 -26.61 4.84 -33.94
N ALA A 356 -27.22 3.73 -33.51
CA ALA A 356 -27.15 2.48 -34.28
C ALA A 356 -28.21 2.51 -35.40
N GLN A 357 -28.01 3.38 -36.40
CA GLN A 357 -28.73 3.34 -37.69
C GLN A 357 -28.07 4.36 -38.64
N LEU A 358 -27.10 3.92 -39.46
CA LEU A 358 -26.91 4.37 -40.86
C LEU A 358 -25.64 3.76 -41.50
N GLN A 359 -25.91 2.84 -42.44
CA GLN A 359 -25.17 2.42 -43.65
C GLN A 359 -23.71 1.89 -43.57
N PRO A 360 -23.43 0.73 -44.18
CA PRO A 360 -22.09 0.18 -44.30
C PRO A 360 -21.35 0.83 -45.49
N SER A 361 -20.47 1.79 -45.21
CA SER A 361 -19.49 2.26 -46.20
C SER A 361 -18.19 1.47 -46.10
N LYS A 362 -17.59 1.20 -47.27
CA LYS A 362 -16.45 0.30 -47.49
C LYS A 362 -15.16 0.88 -46.89
N SER A 363 -14.47 0.05 -46.10
CA SER A 363 -13.22 0.26 -45.33
C SER A 363 -13.49 0.69 -43.88
N PRO A 364 -13.12 -0.14 -42.87
CA PRO A 364 -13.21 0.28 -41.48
C PRO A 364 -12.13 1.33 -41.25
N ALA A 365 -12.50 2.61 -41.33
CA ALA A 365 -11.68 3.66 -40.76
C ALA A 365 -11.62 3.37 -39.25
N LEU A 366 -10.48 2.89 -38.76
CA LEU A 366 -10.25 2.63 -37.35
C LEU A 366 -10.58 3.92 -36.59
N HIS A 367 -11.63 3.90 -35.76
CA HIS A 367 -12.07 5.10 -35.08
C HIS A 367 -11.13 5.37 -33.90
N ARG A 368 -10.57 6.58 -33.84
CA ARG A 368 -9.60 6.96 -32.80
C ARG A 368 -10.33 7.29 -31.49
N PRO A 369 -9.74 6.95 -30.31
CA PRO A 369 -10.21 7.49 -29.03
C PRO A 369 -10.22 9.03 -29.06
N ARG A 370 -11.32 9.65 -28.64
CA ARG A 370 -11.49 11.13 -28.72
C ARG A 370 -10.73 11.91 -27.64
N GLN A 371 -10.41 11.28 -26.52
CA GLN A 371 -9.73 11.86 -25.36
C GLN A 371 -8.51 11.00 -25.00
N PRO A 372 -7.36 11.59 -24.62
CA PRO A 372 -6.23 10.81 -24.14
C PRO A 372 -6.59 10.11 -22.82
N PHE A 373 -6.07 8.90 -22.61
CA PHE A 373 -6.38 8.10 -21.42
C PHE A 373 -5.13 7.66 -20.66
N LEU A 374 -5.28 7.41 -19.36
CA LEU A 374 -4.41 6.56 -18.54
C LEU A 374 -5.10 5.20 -18.38
N ALA A 375 -4.42 4.13 -18.78
CA ALA A 375 -4.76 2.77 -18.41
C ALA A 375 -3.70 2.24 -17.45
N ALA A 376 -3.99 2.25 -16.14
CA ALA A 376 -3.17 1.61 -15.13
C ALA A 376 -3.54 0.13 -15.05
N ILE A 377 -2.57 -0.75 -15.28
CA ILE A 377 -2.76 -2.19 -15.40
C ILE A 377 -1.87 -2.85 -14.35
N GLY A 378 -2.50 -3.33 -13.28
CA GLY A 378 -1.82 -4.03 -12.20
C GLY A 378 -2.24 -5.48 -12.14
N PHE A 379 -1.28 -6.39 -12.23
CA PHE A 379 -1.53 -7.83 -12.06
C PHE A 379 -0.58 -8.46 -11.03
N SER A 380 -1.02 -9.59 -10.48
CA SER A 380 -0.39 -10.26 -9.34
C SER A 380 0.91 -10.93 -9.74
N GLU A 381 1.06 -11.35 -10.99
CA GLU A 381 2.29 -11.96 -11.45
C GLU A 381 3.47 -11.01 -11.25
N VAL A 382 4.60 -11.44 -10.69
CA VAL A 382 5.00 -12.82 -10.35
C VAL A 382 4.98 -13.10 -8.85
N HIS A 383 4.05 -12.49 -8.10
CA HIS A 383 3.86 -12.73 -6.66
C HIS A 383 3.49 -14.20 -6.35
N ARG A 384 3.99 -14.69 -5.22
CA ARG A 384 3.69 -16.03 -4.68
C ARG A 384 2.29 -16.07 -4.06
N MET A 385 1.60 -17.19 -4.14
CA MET A 385 0.24 -17.36 -3.64
C MET A 385 0.21 -18.18 -2.35
N GLY A 386 -0.73 -17.87 -1.46
CA GLY A 386 -0.89 -18.57 -0.19
C GLY A 386 0.22 -18.26 0.83
N LEU A 387 0.01 -18.71 2.06
CA LEU A 387 0.93 -18.45 3.18
C LEU A 387 1.55 -19.72 3.79
N LYS A 388 0.92 -20.90 3.65
CA LYS A 388 1.36 -22.17 4.28
C LYS A 388 0.92 -23.42 3.47
N PRO A 389 1.69 -23.89 2.48
CA PRO A 389 2.88 -23.26 1.92
C PRO A 389 2.52 -22.13 0.94
N SER A 390 3.40 -21.15 0.82
CA SER A 390 3.34 -20.17 -0.24
C SER A 390 3.97 -20.76 -1.53
N HIS A 391 3.32 -20.59 -2.68
CA HIS A 391 3.61 -21.32 -3.93
C HIS A 391 3.29 -20.50 -5.19
N PHE A 392 3.77 -20.92 -6.35
CA PHE A 392 3.36 -20.36 -7.64
C PHE A 392 2.24 -21.20 -8.28
N ARG A 393 1.43 -20.62 -9.18
CA ARG A 393 0.29 -21.30 -9.86
C ARG A 393 0.77 -22.35 -10.86
N ARG A 394 1.28 -23.48 -10.38
CA ARG A 394 1.77 -24.60 -11.22
C ARG A 394 0.66 -25.24 -12.09
N ASP A 395 -0.61 -24.98 -11.79
CA ASP A 395 -1.74 -25.34 -12.65
C ASP A 395 -1.80 -24.48 -13.93
N ARG A 396 -1.13 -23.32 -13.95
CA ARG A 396 -1.05 -22.39 -15.08
C ARG A 396 0.35 -22.25 -15.65
N TYR A 397 1.37 -22.30 -14.80
CA TYR A 397 2.75 -22.04 -15.17
C TYR A 397 3.50 -23.35 -15.36
N ILE A 398 4.30 -23.42 -16.42
CA ILE A 398 5.26 -24.51 -16.62
C ILE A 398 6.58 -24.05 -15.97
N PRO A 399 7.10 -24.75 -14.94
CA PRO A 399 8.40 -24.41 -14.37
C PRO A 399 9.52 -24.51 -15.40
N ALA A 400 10.60 -23.75 -15.20
CA ALA A 400 11.84 -23.92 -15.96
C ALA A 400 12.59 -25.20 -15.54
N ASP A 401 13.62 -25.59 -16.29
CA ASP A 401 14.57 -26.58 -15.79
C ASP A 401 15.41 -25.95 -14.66
N MET A 402 15.63 -26.70 -13.57
CA MET A 402 16.50 -26.27 -12.46
C MET A 402 17.96 -26.04 -12.88
N ALA A 403 18.39 -26.62 -14.01
CA ALA A 403 19.70 -26.38 -14.60
C ALA A 403 19.79 -25.05 -15.38
N GLU A 404 18.64 -24.49 -15.79
CA GLU A 404 18.57 -23.25 -16.59
C GLU A 404 18.42 -21.99 -15.73
N VAL A 405 18.13 -22.13 -14.44
CA VAL A 405 17.97 -20.98 -13.54
C VAL A 405 19.31 -20.45 -13.03
N GLU A 406 19.42 -19.13 -13.00
CA GLU A 406 20.51 -18.43 -12.33
C GLU A 406 20.21 -18.29 -10.84
N VAL A 407 21.11 -18.80 -10.00
CA VAL A 407 21.12 -18.48 -8.57
C VAL A 407 22.00 -17.25 -8.37
N ARG A 408 21.37 -16.13 -8.02
CA ARG A 408 22.10 -14.87 -7.80
C ARG A 408 23.06 -14.97 -6.60
N PRO A 409 24.16 -14.20 -6.56
CA PRO A 409 25.21 -14.33 -5.54
C PRO A 409 24.76 -14.16 -4.08
N TYR A 410 23.60 -13.52 -3.87
CA TYR A 410 22.98 -13.32 -2.57
C TYR A 410 22.04 -14.46 -2.13
N LEU A 411 21.90 -15.53 -2.93
CA LEU A 411 21.10 -16.72 -2.60
C LEU A 411 22.01 -17.95 -2.45
N PRO A 412 21.73 -18.87 -1.50
CA PRO A 412 22.44 -20.13 -1.42
C PRO A 412 22.09 -21.03 -2.61
N ASP A 413 23.13 -21.54 -3.27
CA ASP A 413 22.96 -22.46 -4.40
C ASP A 413 22.69 -23.90 -3.92
N ILE A 414 21.42 -24.14 -3.60
CA ILE A 414 20.92 -25.44 -3.14
C ILE A 414 19.73 -25.90 -3.99
N PRO A 415 19.46 -27.22 -4.07
CA PRO A 415 18.36 -27.75 -4.90
C PRO A 415 16.99 -27.15 -4.59
N ALA A 416 16.74 -26.80 -3.32
CA ALA A 416 15.47 -26.20 -2.90
C ALA A 416 15.26 -24.79 -3.48
N ILE A 417 16.31 -23.95 -3.50
CA ILE A 417 16.29 -22.61 -4.09
C ILE A 417 16.19 -22.69 -5.61
N ARG A 418 16.96 -23.58 -6.26
CA ARG A 418 16.86 -23.78 -7.72
C ARG A 418 15.46 -24.21 -8.15
N ARG A 419 14.78 -25.04 -7.36
CA ARG A 419 13.40 -25.46 -7.64
C ARG A 419 12.41 -24.29 -7.53
N ASP A 420 12.54 -23.46 -6.50
CA ASP A 420 11.67 -22.31 -6.28
C ASP A 420 11.91 -21.23 -7.36
N LEU A 421 13.16 -21.02 -7.78
CA LEU A 421 13.52 -20.18 -8.92
C LEU A 421 12.96 -20.73 -10.24
N ALA A 422 12.92 -22.05 -10.43
CA ALA A 422 12.36 -22.66 -11.64
C ALA A 422 10.85 -22.41 -11.75
N ASP A 423 10.12 -22.49 -10.64
CA ASP A 423 8.70 -22.09 -10.59
C ASP A 423 8.52 -20.60 -10.88
N PHE A 424 9.37 -19.76 -10.28
CA PHE A 424 9.38 -18.32 -10.49
C PHE A 424 9.63 -17.95 -11.96
N TYR A 425 10.59 -18.59 -12.63
CA TYR A 425 10.84 -18.42 -14.07
C TYR A 425 9.63 -18.85 -14.90
N GLY A 426 8.92 -19.91 -14.49
CA GLY A 426 7.64 -20.29 -15.09
C GLY A 426 6.60 -19.17 -15.03
N ALA A 427 6.46 -18.53 -13.87
CA ALA A 427 5.56 -17.39 -13.68
C ALA A 427 5.98 -16.17 -14.52
N ILE A 428 7.29 -15.89 -14.63
CA ILE A 428 7.82 -14.80 -15.45
C ILE A 428 7.49 -15.02 -16.93
N ARG A 429 7.71 -16.24 -17.46
CA ARG A 429 7.36 -16.57 -18.86
C ARG A 429 5.87 -16.36 -19.14
N PHE A 430 5.01 -16.74 -18.20
CA PHE A 430 3.57 -16.55 -18.32
C PHE A 430 3.19 -15.06 -18.33
N MET A 431 3.79 -14.28 -17.44
CA MET A 431 3.61 -12.82 -17.38
C MET A 431 4.09 -12.13 -18.66
N ASP A 432 5.23 -12.54 -19.22
CA ASP A 432 5.76 -12.04 -20.49
C ASP A 432 4.81 -12.33 -21.65
N GLU A 433 4.26 -13.54 -21.73
CA GLU A 433 3.28 -13.92 -22.77
C GLU A 433 2.04 -13.01 -22.74
N TRP A 434 1.46 -12.81 -21.56
CA TRP A 434 0.26 -11.98 -21.39
C TRP A 434 0.54 -10.50 -21.57
N THR A 435 1.71 -10.01 -21.16
CA THR A 435 2.16 -8.67 -21.49
C THR A 435 2.31 -8.49 -23.00
N GLY A 436 2.81 -9.52 -23.71
CA GLY A 436 2.84 -9.54 -25.17
C GLY A 436 1.46 -9.43 -25.81
N ARG A 437 0.45 -10.13 -25.29
CA ARG A 437 -0.94 -10.04 -25.80
C ARG A 437 -1.54 -8.65 -25.61
N LEU A 438 -1.21 -7.99 -24.49
CA LEU A 438 -1.58 -6.60 -24.23
C LEU A 438 -0.93 -5.68 -25.26
N LEU A 439 0.38 -5.82 -25.50
CA LEU A 439 1.10 -5.02 -26.51
C LEU A 439 0.54 -5.25 -27.93
N ASP A 440 0.26 -6.50 -28.29
CA ASP A 440 -0.37 -6.85 -29.59
C ASP A 440 -1.74 -6.17 -29.74
N ALA A 441 -2.53 -6.05 -28.67
CA ALA A 441 -3.82 -5.36 -28.70
C ALA A 441 -3.66 -3.85 -28.93
N VAL A 442 -2.61 -3.22 -28.37
CA VAL A 442 -2.27 -1.81 -28.62
C VAL A 442 -1.84 -1.59 -30.07
N ASP A 443 -1.07 -2.51 -30.63
CA ASP A 443 -0.68 -2.49 -32.04
C ASP A 443 -1.87 -2.70 -32.98
N ALA A 444 -2.73 -3.68 -32.69
CA ALA A 444 -3.96 -3.94 -33.44
C ALA A 444 -4.96 -2.76 -33.38
N ALA A 445 -4.98 -2.03 -32.26
CA ALA A 445 -5.72 -0.79 -32.09
C ALA A 445 -5.13 0.40 -32.87
N GLY A 446 -3.95 0.26 -33.47
CA GLY A 446 -3.33 1.30 -34.31
C GLY A 446 -2.87 2.55 -33.55
N ILE A 447 -2.76 2.49 -32.22
CA ILE A 447 -2.44 3.64 -31.35
C ILE A 447 -1.00 3.62 -30.80
N ARG A 448 -0.16 2.66 -31.20
CA ARG A 448 1.19 2.47 -30.65
C ARG A 448 2.09 3.71 -30.73
N GLY A 449 2.05 4.45 -31.85
CA GLY A 449 2.81 5.70 -32.02
C GLY A 449 2.28 6.89 -31.23
N GLU A 450 1.09 6.75 -30.65
CA GLU A 450 0.39 7.79 -29.88
C GLU A 450 0.33 7.43 -28.39
N THR A 451 1.03 6.36 -27.97
CA THR A 451 0.91 5.80 -26.62
C THR A 451 2.28 5.66 -25.99
N LEU A 452 2.47 6.32 -24.85
CA LEU A 452 3.57 6.06 -23.93
C LEU A 452 3.22 4.82 -23.10
N ILE A 453 4.02 3.77 -23.24
CA ILE A 453 3.87 2.54 -22.46
C ILE A 453 5.03 2.47 -21.47
N ILE A 454 4.71 2.22 -20.20
CA ILE A 454 5.66 2.07 -19.10
C ILE A 454 5.44 0.68 -18.49
N PHE A 455 6.51 -0.07 -18.31
CA PHE A 455 6.51 -1.34 -17.58
C PHE A 455 7.51 -1.25 -16.42
N THR A 456 7.05 -1.60 -15.22
CA THR A 456 7.91 -1.68 -14.03
C THR A 456 7.34 -2.67 -13.01
N THR A 457 8.04 -2.83 -11.89
CA THR A 457 7.63 -3.60 -10.73
C THR A 457 7.85 -2.78 -9.47
N ASP A 458 7.21 -3.16 -8.37
CA ASP A 458 7.26 -2.43 -7.11
C ASP A 458 8.54 -2.66 -6.31
N HIS A 459 9.07 -3.88 -6.27
CA HIS A 459 10.30 -4.19 -5.56
C HIS A 459 10.92 -5.50 -6.06
N GLY A 460 11.98 -5.92 -5.38
CA GLY A 460 12.69 -7.16 -5.63
C GLY A 460 11.84 -8.42 -5.50
N ALA A 461 12.40 -9.54 -5.98
CA ALA A 461 11.71 -10.82 -6.00
C ALA A 461 11.40 -11.37 -4.59
N SER A 462 10.39 -12.23 -4.47
CA SER A 462 9.96 -12.81 -3.18
C SER A 462 10.85 -13.97 -2.69
N PHE A 463 12.14 -13.67 -2.54
CA PHE A 463 13.15 -14.55 -1.96
C PHE A 463 13.83 -13.89 -0.75
N ILE A 464 14.47 -14.70 0.09
CA ILE A 464 15.34 -14.18 1.16
C ILE A 464 16.39 -13.24 0.56
N HIS A 465 16.82 -12.23 1.31
CA HIS A 465 17.73 -11.18 0.83
C HIS A 465 17.16 -10.30 -0.31
N SER A 466 15.87 -10.46 -0.65
CA SER A 466 15.19 -9.69 -1.69
C SER A 466 14.01 -8.91 -1.11
N LYS A 467 12.75 -9.24 -1.44
CA LYS A 467 11.56 -8.61 -0.86
C LYS A 467 11.69 -8.44 0.66
N ALA A 468 11.15 -7.34 1.18
CA ALA A 468 11.25 -6.92 2.58
C ALA A 468 12.65 -6.43 3.03
N THR A 469 13.64 -6.35 2.15
CA THR A 469 15.01 -5.93 2.51
C THR A 469 15.48 -4.72 1.72
N LEU A 470 16.45 -4.00 2.27
CA LEU A 470 17.11 -2.87 1.65
C LEU A 470 18.36 -3.25 0.84
N TYR A 471 18.53 -4.53 0.51
CA TYR A 471 19.63 -5.04 -0.32
C TYR A 471 19.39 -4.80 -1.83
N GLU A 472 20.39 -5.03 -2.69
CA GLU A 472 20.22 -5.02 -4.16
C GLU A 472 19.06 -5.93 -4.56
N GLY A 473 19.01 -7.14 -4.01
CA GLY A 473 17.96 -8.11 -4.34
C GLY A 473 16.54 -7.60 -4.04
N GLY A 474 16.40 -6.70 -3.06
CA GLY A 474 15.10 -6.15 -2.64
C GLY A 474 14.71 -4.85 -3.31
N THR A 475 15.67 -4.10 -3.82
CA THR A 475 15.46 -2.73 -4.30
C THR A 475 15.78 -2.55 -5.77
N ARG A 476 16.64 -3.36 -6.39
CA ARG A 476 16.92 -3.27 -7.82
C ARG A 476 15.75 -3.85 -8.62
N VAL A 477 15.21 -3.07 -9.55
CA VAL A 477 13.96 -3.38 -10.26
C VAL A 477 14.05 -3.04 -11.74
N ALA A 478 13.21 -3.68 -12.55
CA ALA A 478 13.07 -3.37 -13.96
C ALA A 478 12.29 -2.06 -14.19
N LEU A 479 12.72 -1.29 -15.18
CA LEU A 479 11.97 -0.18 -15.76
C LEU A 479 12.21 -0.14 -17.26
N LEU A 480 11.11 -0.19 -18.02
CA LEU A 480 11.10 -0.11 -19.48
C LEU A 480 10.08 0.96 -19.90
N MET A 481 10.43 1.78 -20.87
CA MET A 481 9.55 2.80 -21.43
C MET A 481 9.60 2.75 -22.95
N SER A 482 8.46 2.86 -23.63
CA SER A 482 8.44 2.98 -25.08
C SER A 482 7.31 3.89 -25.54
N TRP A 483 7.65 4.81 -26.43
CA TRP A 483 6.71 5.63 -27.17
C TRP A 483 7.22 5.69 -28.62
N LYS A 484 6.65 4.83 -29.46
CA LYS A 484 7.16 4.54 -30.80
C LYS A 484 7.19 5.80 -31.67
N GLY A 485 8.35 6.10 -32.24
CA GLY A 485 8.60 7.31 -33.04
C GLY A 485 8.84 8.59 -32.23
N VAL A 486 8.86 8.51 -30.90
CA VAL A 486 9.07 9.66 -30.00
C VAL A 486 10.24 9.45 -29.04
N LEU A 487 10.30 8.29 -28.38
CA LEU A 487 11.47 7.87 -27.59
C LEU A 487 12.47 7.12 -28.48
N PRO A 488 13.78 7.20 -28.19
CA PRO A 488 14.79 6.47 -28.94
C PRO A 488 14.63 4.96 -28.76
N GLU A 489 14.74 4.22 -29.85
CA GLU A 489 14.69 2.76 -29.86
C GLU A 489 16.04 2.15 -29.47
N GLY A 490 16.01 1.05 -28.73
CA GLY A 490 17.20 0.30 -28.31
C GLY A 490 18.10 1.05 -27.33
N CYS A 491 17.61 2.13 -26.71
CA CYS A 491 18.41 2.96 -25.83
C CYS A 491 18.51 2.36 -24.42
N VAL A 492 19.68 2.49 -23.80
CA VAL A 492 19.89 2.10 -22.40
C VAL A 492 20.31 3.33 -21.61
N VAL A 493 19.47 3.76 -20.67
CA VAL A 493 19.81 4.84 -19.74
C VAL A 493 20.81 4.33 -18.73
N GLN A 494 21.99 4.94 -18.73
CA GLN A 494 23.08 4.65 -17.81
C GLN A 494 22.95 5.49 -16.53
N GLY A 495 23.48 4.97 -15.42
CA GLY A 495 23.40 5.60 -14.11
C GLY A 495 22.22 5.11 -13.26
N LEU A 496 22.12 5.68 -12.06
CA LEU A 496 21.11 5.29 -11.08
C LEU A 496 19.80 6.00 -11.38
N SER A 497 18.68 5.32 -11.32
CA SER A 497 17.34 5.94 -11.28
C SER A 497 16.52 5.33 -10.14
N SER A 498 15.41 5.95 -9.77
CA SER A 498 14.55 5.48 -8.68
C SER A 498 13.08 5.65 -9.00
N HIS A 499 12.18 4.90 -8.35
CA HIS A 499 10.74 5.01 -8.57
C HIS A 499 10.20 6.44 -8.48
N VAL A 500 10.77 7.27 -7.59
CA VAL A 500 10.40 8.69 -7.46
C VAL A 500 10.66 9.51 -8.73
N ASP A 501 11.53 9.03 -9.63
CA ASP A 501 11.87 9.67 -10.90
C ASP A 501 10.82 9.39 -12.00
N ILE A 502 9.96 8.37 -11.82
CA ILE A 502 9.00 7.95 -12.87
C ILE A 502 7.96 9.05 -13.13
N LEU A 503 7.30 9.55 -12.08
CA LEU A 503 6.30 10.62 -12.21
C LEU A 503 6.86 11.88 -12.89
N PRO A 504 7.95 12.52 -12.40
CA PRO A 504 8.47 13.73 -13.05
C PRO A 504 8.94 13.48 -14.48
N THR A 505 9.51 12.31 -14.77
CA THR A 505 9.87 11.91 -16.14
C THR A 505 8.66 11.83 -17.06
N LEU A 506 7.61 11.14 -16.61
CA LEU A 506 6.36 11.00 -17.37
C LEU A 506 5.76 12.38 -17.65
N MET A 507 5.65 13.22 -16.63
CA MET A 507 5.06 14.56 -16.75
C MET A 507 5.84 15.42 -17.76
N GLU A 508 7.18 15.41 -17.71
CA GLU A 508 8.01 16.11 -18.69
C GLU A 508 7.82 15.59 -20.12
N LEU A 509 7.80 14.25 -20.32
CA LEU A 509 7.62 13.65 -21.63
C LEU A 509 6.29 14.05 -22.30
N ILE A 510 5.23 14.25 -21.51
CA ILE A 510 3.91 14.66 -22.00
C ILE A 510 3.68 16.19 -21.97
N GLY A 511 4.71 16.96 -21.59
CA GLY A 511 4.66 18.43 -21.56
C GLY A 511 3.77 18.99 -20.45
N LEU A 512 3.62 18.28 -19.32
CA LEU A 512 2.93 18.73 -18.13
C LEU A 512 3.92 19.02 -16.99
N PRO A 513 3.62 19.96 -16.07
CA PRO A 513 4.48 20.21 -14.93
C PRO A 513 4.42 19.04 -13.93
N ALA A 514 5.58 18.61 -13.44
CA ALA A 514 5.62 17.73 -12.27
C ALA A 514 5.08 18.49 -11.02
N PRO A 515 4.44 17.80 -10.06
CA PRO A 515 3.99 18.44 -8.83
C PRO A 515 5.18 18.91 -7.99
N ASP A 516 5.05 20.05 -7.30
CA ASP A 516 6.10 20.64 -6.47
C ASP A 516 6.60 19.71 -5.35
N GLN A 517 5.74 18.80 -4.90
CA GLN A 517 6.05 17.80 -3.87
C GLN A 517 6.90 16.64 -4.39
N ALA A 518 7.01 16.43 -5.70
CA ALA A 518 7.82 15.35 -6.24
C ALA A 518 9.29 15.51 -5.82
N GLU A 519 9.87 14.44 -5.27
CA GLU A 519 11.22 14.42 -4.70
C GLU A 519 12.24 13.77 -5.65
N GLY A 520 11.74 13.08 -6.69
CA GLY A 520 12.56 12.59 -7.79
C GLY A 520 12.89 13.67 -8.81
N MET A 521 13.56 13.26 -9.88
CA MET A 521 13.90 14.13 -11.01
C MET A 521 13.48 13.47 -12.32
N SER A 522 13.20 14.29 -13.33
CA SER A 522 13.04 13.76 -14.67
C SER A 522 14.37 13.21 -15.18
N LEU A 523 14.29 12.10 -15.90
CA LEU A 523 15.44 11.42 -16.51
C LEU A 523 15.68 11.88 -17.97
N TRP A 524 14.90 12.87 -18.43
CA TRP A 524 14.99 13.52 -19.72
C TRP A 524 15.34 15.00 -19.55
N SER A 525 15.86 15.61 -20.61
CA SER A 525 16.09 17.06 -20.66
C SER A 525 15.27 17.72 -21.76
N CYS A 526 14.40 18.64 -21.39
CA CYS A 526 13.75 19.58 -22.30
C CYS A 526 14.61 20.85 -22.45
N PRO A 527 15.09 21.20 -23.66
CA PRO A 527 15.75 22.48 -23.89
C PRO A 527 14.82 23.65 -23.59
N ALA A 528 15.35 24.71 -22.97
CA ALA A 528 14.63 25.97 -22.78
C ALA A 528 14.15 26.51 -24.14
N GLY A 529 12.84 26.53 -24.39
CA GLY A 529 12.26 26.93 -25.67
C GLY A 529 11.31 25.93 -26.34
N GLY A 530 10.99 24.79 -25.70
CA GLY A 530 9.78 24.02 -26.01
C GLY A 530 9.84 23.10 -27.23
N LYS A 531 11.03 22.71 -27.67
CA LYS A 531 11.19 21.55 -28.57
C LYS A 531 12.00 20.49 -27.85
N THR A 532 11.32 19.43 -27.42
CA THR A 532 11.90 18.26 -26.80
C THR A 532 12.95 17.63 -27.71
N THR A 533 14.20 17.66 -27.29
CA THR A 533 15.14 16.61 -27.67
C THR A 533 14.86 15.48 -26.69
N ASN A 534 14.07 14.47 -27.07
CA ASN A 534 13.73 13.31 -26.22
C ASN A 534 14.95 12.38 -25.98
N ILE A 535 16.10 12.98 -25.67
CA ILE A 535 17.35 12.27 -25.44
C ILE A 535 17.40 11.99 -23.94
N PRO A 536 17.50 10.72 -23.53
CA PRO A 536 17.73 10.39 -22.14
C PRO A 536 19.05 10.98 -21.67
N LEU A 537 19.11 11.40 -20.41
CA LEU A 537 20.36 11.88 -19.83
C LEU A 537 21.40 10.76 -19.81
N ASP A 538 22.52 10.93 -20.54
CA ASP A 538 23.62 9.95 -20.72
C ASP A 538 24.28 9.47 -19.41
N ASN A 539 23.99 10.18 -18.33
CA ASN A 539 24.01 9.72 -16.96
C ASN A 539 22.86 10.48 -16.32
N THR A 540 22.00 9.82 -15.55
CA THR A 540 20.99 10.50 -14.70
C THR A 540 21.57 11.58 -13.76
N SER A 541 22.89 11.77 -13.73
CA SER A 541 23.70 12.71 -12.94
C SER A 541 23.55 12.54 -11.42
N ARG A 542 22.54 11.79 -10.97
CA ARG A 542 22.33 11.52 -9.56
C ARG A 542 23.44 10.62 -9.02
N PRO A 543 24.15 11.05 -7.97
CA PRO A 543 25.20 10.24 -7.36
C PRO A 543 24.63 9.10 -6.50
N TYR A 544 23.36 9.21 -6.08
CA TYR A 544 22.74 8.33 -5.10
C TYR A 544 21.28 8.01 -5.41
N ALA A 545 20.89 6.74 -5.22
CA ALA A 545 19.51 6.31 -5.02
C ALA A 545 19.27 6.01 -3.53
N PHE A 546 18.03 6.21 -3.07
CA PHE A 546 17.66 6.04 -1.66
C PHE A 546 16.46 5.10 -1.57
N SER A 547 16.43 4.29 -0.51
CA SER A 547 15.35 3.35 -0.23
C SER A 547 15.08 3.29 1.27
N GLU A 548 13.86 2.93 1.64
CA GLU A 548 13.47 2.85 3.03
C GLU A 548 12.56 1.68 3.36
N GLU A 549 12.70 1.23 4.60
CA GLU A 549 11.80 0.28 5.24
C GLU A 549 11.24 0.94 6.49
N ASN A 550 9.96 0.71 6.78
CA ASN A 550 9.29 1.32 7.92
C ASN A 550 8.40 0.30 8.61
N PHE A 551 7.35 -0.15 7.93
CA PHE A 551 6.36 -1.10 8.45
C PHE A 551 6.06 -2.21 7.45
N ASN A 552 6.68 -3.36 7.66
CA ASN A 552 6.28 -4.60 7.02
C ASN A 552 5.51 -5.51 7.99
N ASN A 553 6.17 -6.53 8.57
CA ASN A 553 5.60 -7.41 9.61
C ASN A 553 5.62 -6.82 11.00
N HIS A 554 6.58 -5.95 11.25
CA HIS A 554 6.70 -5.18 12.46
C HIS A 554 7.29 -3.83 12.09
N PHE A 555 7.30 -2.93 13.06
CA PHE A 555 8.01 -1.67 12.93
C PHE A 555 9.52 -1.95 12.86
N ALA A 556 10.15 -1.53 11.78
CA ALA A 556 11.55 -1.81 11.42
C ALA A 556 12.15 -0.65 10.60
N PRO A 557 12.17 0.58 11.14
CA PRO A 557 12.65 1.73 10.36
C PRO A 557 14.12 1.52 9.99
N ALA A 558 14.40 1.51 8.69
CA ALA A 558 15.74 1.40 8.14
C ALA A 558 15.85 2.24 6.86
N ARG A 559 17.06 2.66 6.53
CA ARG A 559 17.33 3.50 5.36
C ARG A 559 18.56 3.03 4.63
N ALA A 560 18.52 3.08 3.31
CA ALA A 560 19.66 2.77 2.48
C ALA A 560 19.97 3.89 1.50
N VAL A 561 21.25 4.02 1.20
CA VAL A 561 21.77 4.82 0.10
C VAL A 561 22.65 3.95 -0.78
N ARG A 562 22.41 4.02 -2.08
CA ARG A 562 23.11 3.27 -3.11
C ARG A 562 23.81 4.25 -4.05
N SER A 563 25.14 4.17 -4.13
CA SER A 563 25.93 4.88 -5.14
C SER A 563 26.12 3.99 -6.38
N LYS A 564 27.04 4.33 -7.30
CA LYS A 564 27.36 3.43 -8.42
C LYS A 564 28.03 2.13 -7.95
N ARG A 565 28.86 2.20 -6.90
CA ARG A 565 29.69 1.08 -6.42
C ARG A 565 29.32 0.59 -5.03
N TYR A 566 29.00 1.47 -4.10
CA TYR A 566 28.73 1.09 -2.71
C TYR A 566 27.24 1.11 -2.37
N ARG A 567 26.84 0.27 -1.41
CA ARG A 567 25.56 0.39 -0.70
C ARG A 567 25.83 0.56 0.79
N TYR A 568 25.12 1.49 1.41
CA TYR A 568 25.13 1.67 2.85
C TYR A 568 23.71 1.56 3.40
N ILE A 569 23.53 0.80 4.48
CA ILE A 569 22.26 0.61 5.16
C ILE A 569 22.42 1.03 6.61
N LYS A 570 21.47 1.82 7.12
CA LYS A 570 21.36 2.19 8.53
C LYS A 570 20.05 1.66 9.09
N TYR A 571 20.15 0.87 10.15
CA TYR A 571 19.00 0.34 10.87
C TYR A 571 18.68 1.21 12.08
N GLY A 572 17.39 1.48 12.30
CA GLY A 572 16.91 2.11 13.53
C GLY A 572 16.82 1.15 14.73
N ILE A 573 16.93 -0.15 14.47
CA ILE A 573 16.97 -1.22 15.46
C ILE A 573 17.94 -2.27 14.94
N ASN A 574 18.82 -2.82 15.78
CA ASN A 574 19.79 -3.83 15.33
C ASN A 574 19.06 -5.05 14.73
N GLN A 575 19.34 -5.33 13.45
CA GLN A 575 18.66 -6.33 12.65
C GLN A 575 19.65 -7.22 11.91
N CYS A 576 19.21 -8.41 11.55
CA CYS A 576 19.87 -9.28 10.58
C CYS A 576 18.88 -9.71 9.49
N VAL A 577 19.38 -10.34 8.42
CA VAL A 577 18.54 -10.73 7.27
C VAL A 577 17.34 -11.61 7.65
N PHE A 578 17.45 -12.42 8.70
CA PHE A 578 16.38 -13.31 9.19
C PHE A 578 15.22 -12.57 9.86
N ASP A 579 15.42 -11.33 10.32
CA ASP A 579 14.35 -10.50 10.88
C ASP A 579 13.36 -10.03 9.82
N TYR A 580 13.82 -9.94 8.56
CA TYR A 580 13.00 -9.54 7.41
C TYR A 580 12.21 -10.68 6.79
N LEU A 581 12.41 -11.92 7.24
CA LEU A 581 11.68 -13.07 6.73
C LEU A 581 10.19 -12.91 7.02
N ILE A 582 9.44 -12.69 5.95
CA ILE A 582 7.98 -12.70 5.96
C ILE A 582 7.44 -14.10 5.72
N PRO A 583 6.24 -14.45 6.23
CA PRO A 583 5.68 -15.80 6.10
C PRO A 583 5.64 -16.34 4.66
N GLU A 584 5.43 -15.46 3.67
CA GLU A 584 5.41 -15.80 2.24
C GLU A 584 6.74 -16.38 1.73
N ILE A 585 7.85 -15.90 2.28
CA ILE A 585 9.21 -16.34 1.93
C ILE A 585 9.62 -17.48 2.86
N GLU A 586 9.43 -17.29 4.17
CA GLU A 586 9.79 -18.26 5.21
C GLU A 586 9.18 -19.64 4.96
N LEU A 587 7.91 -19.68 4.54
CA LEU A 587 7.10 -20.88 4.36
C LEU A 587 6.80 -21.15 2.88
N SER A 588 7.81 -20.93 2.05
CA SER A 588 7.80 -21.13 0.61
C SER A 588 7.83 -22.63 0.24
N SER A 589 8.55 -22.99 -0.82
CA SER A 589 8.76 -24.38 -1.25
C SER A 589 9.44 -25.26 -0.18
N PHE A 590 10.02 -24.66 0.86
CA PHE A 590 10.55 -25.33 2.06
C PHE A 590 10.60 -24.37 3.26
N ASP A 591 10.78 -24.90 4.48
CA ASP A 591 11.00 -24.10 5.68
C ASP A 591 12.44 -23.56 5.71
N PHE A 592 12.59 -22.26 5.43
CA PHE A 592 13.88 -21.58 5.47
C PHE A 592 14.52 -21.61 6.87
N ARG A 593 13.72 -21.55 7.94
CA ARG A 593 14.22 -21.59 9.32
C ARG A 593 14.58 -23.00 9.79
N GLY A 594 14.20 -24.03 9.04
CA GLY A 594 14.63 -25.41 9.29
C GLY A 594 15.87 -25.82 8.48
N ASN A 595 16.32 -25.01 7.52
CA ASN A 595 17.36 -25.41 6.57
C ASN A 595 18.76 -24.93 7.00
N ARG A 596 19.65 -25.87 7.29
CA ARG A 596 21.02 -25.58 7.74
C ARG A 596 21.85 -24.83 6.69
N ASP A 597 21.74 -25.20 5.42
CA ASP A 597 22.54 -24.56 4.34
C ASP A 597 22.19 -23.07 4.19
N VAL A 598 20.93 -22.70 4.47
CA VAL A 598 20.49 -21.29 4.51
C VAL A 598 21.13 -20.57 5.70
N PHE A 599 21.09 -21.15 6.91
CA PHE A 599 21.69 -20.53 8.09
C PHE A 599 23.21 -20.38 7.99
N ASP A 600 23.88 -21.36 7.39
CA ASP A 600 25.34 -21.31 7.21
C ASP A 600 25.74 -20.31 6.11
N PHE A 601 24.82 -19.92 5.23
CA PHE A 601 25.06 -18.95 4.15
C PHE A 601 24.96 -17.48 4.59
N TYR A 602 24.08 -17.14 5.54
CA TYR A 602 23.85 -15.77 5.98
C TYR A 602 24.36 -15.51 7.41
N SER A 603 24.86 -14.30 7.66
CA SER A 603 25.13 -13.87 9.03
C SER A 603 23.83 -13.70 9.82
N ALA A 604 23.78 -14.28 11.02
CA ALA A 604 22.72 -14.04 11.99
C ALA A 604 23.05 -12.88 12.94
N ASP A 605 24.19 -12.22 12.76
CA ASP A 605 24.61 -11.11 13.61
C ASP A 605 23.74 -9.89 13.37
N ARG A 606 23.17 -9.35 14.46
CA ARG A 606 22.37 -8.13 14.40
C ARG A 606 23.29 -6.92 14.41
N VAL A 607 23.20 -6.11 13.37
CA VAL A 607 24.05 -4.93 13.18
C VAL A 607 23.21 -3.66 13.11
N GLU A 608 23.83 -2.53 13.45
CA GLU A 608 23.19 -1.20 13.37
C GLU A 608 23.38 -0.57 11.99
N GLU A 609 24.46 -0.94 11.29
CA GLU A 609 24.79 -0.41 9.99
C GLU A 609 25.60 -1.42 9.17
N GLU A 610 25.48 -1.30 7.85
CA GLU A 610 26.17 -2.14 6.88
C GLU A 610 26.70 -1.31 5.72
N LEU A 611 27.89 -1.69 5.23
CA LEU A 611 28.49 -1.12 4.03
C LEU A 611 28.96 -2.26 3.13
N PHE A 612 28.56 -2.23 1.86
CA PHE A 612 28.93 -3.23 0.87
C PHE A 612 29.60 -2.58 -0.34
N ASP A 613 30.67 -3.20 -0.83
CA ASP A 613 31.33 -2.87 -2.10
C ASP A 613 30.80 -3.81 -3.20
N LEU A 614 29.90 -3.33 -4.05
CA LEU A 614 29.20 -4.21 -4.99
C LEU A 614 30.04 -4.63 -6.21
N GLU A 615 31.21 -4.02 -6.41
CA GLU A 615 32.17 -4.49 -7.42
C GLU A 615 32.94 -5.72 -6.93
N GLN A 616 33.19 -5.82 -5.62
CA GLN A 616 33.91 -6.95 -5.02
C GLN A 616 32.96 -8.02 -4.48
N ASP A 617 31.78 -7.62 -4.02
CA ASP A 617 30.78 -8.48 -3.40
C ASP A 617 29.37 -8.08 -3.84
N SER A 618 28.99 -8.53 -5.04
CA SER A 618 27.64 -8.35 -5.59
C SER A 618 26.55 -9.12 -4.81
N GLY A 619 26.95 -10.00 -3.90
CA GLY A 619 26.04 -10.75 -3.02
C GLY A 619 25.74 -10.04 -1.69
N GLU A 620 26.41 -8.92 -1.40
CA GLU A 620 26.23 -8.15 -0.15
C GLU A 620 26.37 -9.01 1.12
N ARG A 621 27.36 -9.91 1.13
CA ARG A 621 27.62 -10.83 2.24
C ARG A 621 28.72 -10.35 3.19
N MET A 622 29.58 -9.43 2.73
CA MET A 622 30.72 -8.91 3.47
C MET A 622 30.44 -7.49 3.95
N ASN A 623 30.01 -7.34 5.21
CA ASN A 623 29.82 -6.03 5.81
C ASN A 623 31.17 -5.37 6.12
N LEU A 624 31.47 -4.26 5.42
CA LEU A 624 32.69 -3.46 5.53
C LEU A 624 32.56 -2.29 6.51
N ALA A 625 31.45 -2.13 7.22
CA ALA A 625 31.23 -0.97 8.10
C ALA A 625 32.25 -0.87 9.25
N ALA A 626 32.82 -2.00 9.68
CA ALA A 626 33.85 -2.04 10.72
C ALA A 626 35.29 -2.02 10.16
N ASP A 627 35.47 -2.05 8.83
CA ASP A 627 36.80 -2.07 8.22
C ASP A 627 37.42 -0.66 8.20
N PRO A 628 38.57 -0.44 8.88
CA PRO A 628 39.24 0.85 8.89
C PRO A 628 39.62 1.37 7.49
N ALA A 629 39.89 0.48 6.52
CA ALA A 629 40.24 0.88 5.16
C ALA A 629 39.07 1.55 4.42
N HIS A 630 37.83 1.21 4.79
CA HIS A 630 36.60 1.74 4.17
C HIS A 630 35.99 2.91 4.95
N ALA A 631 36.61 3.37 6.04
CA ALA A 631 36.09 4.46 6.86
C ALA A 631 35.78 5.77 6.09
N PRO A 632 36.58 6.21 5.08
CA PRO A 632 36.23 7.38 4.28
C PRO A 632 34.93 7.21 3.46
N VAL A 633 34.76 6.06 2.81
CA VAL A 633 33.57 5.72 2.02
C VAL A 633 32.34 5.61 2.92
N LEU A 634 32.49 4.95 4.07
CA LEU A 634 31.43 4.86 5.07
C LEU A 634 30.94 6.25 5.50
N GLN A 635 31.86 7.17 5.75
CA GLN A 635 31.52 8.54 6.14
C GLN A 635 30.84 9.33 5.02
N GLU A 636 31.27 9.16 3.77
CA GLU A 636 30.60 9.74 2.60
C GLU A 636 29.15 9.27 2.50
N MET A 637 28.93 7.95 2.51
CA MET A 637 27.60 7.36 2.35
C MET A 637 26.67 7.74 3.53
N ARG A 638 27.18 7.73 4.77
CA ARG A 638 26.45 8.24 5.95
C ARG A 638 26.02 9.70 5.78
N SER A 639 26.91 10.53 5.25
CA SER A 639 26.65 11.97 5.05
C SER A 639 25.60 12.19 3.96
N ALA A 640 25.68 11.44 2.85
CA ALA A 640 24.68 11.45 1.79
C ALA A 640 23.30 11.05 2.31
N LEU A 641 23.21 9.96 3.08
CA LEU A 641 21.96 9.51 3.68
C LEU A 641 21.38 10.54 4.66
N THR A 642 22.21 11.08 5.54
CA THR A 642 21.78 12.09 6.51
C THR A 642 21.29 13.37 5.82
N ALA A 643 21.96 13.79 4.75
CA ALA A 643 21.56 14.95 3.96
C ALA A 643 20.20 14.72 3.29
N HIS A 644 19.98 13.52 2.73
CA HIS A 644 18.70 13.14 2.15
C HIS A 644 17.57 13.16 3.19
N MET A 645 17.73 12.47 4.31
CA MET A 645 16.74 12.43 5.39
C MET A 645 16.40 13.83 5.94
N LYS A 646 17.38 14.75 5.99
CA LYS A 646 17.12 16.15 6.36
C LYS A 646 16.33 16.90 5.29
N LYS A 647 16.69 16.71 4.01
CA LYS A 647 16.04 17.37 2.87
C LYS A 647 14.55 17.00 2.78
N THR A 648 14.23 15.72 2.93
CA THR A 648 12.87 15.17 2.82
C THR A 648 12.08 15.22 4.13
N GLN A 649 12.66 15.82 5.17
CA GLN A 649 12.06 15.92 6.51
C GLN A 649 11.68 14.58 7.13
N ASP A 650 12.49 13.54 6.88
CA ASP A 650 12.26 12.19 7.37
C ASP A 650 11.99 12.17 8.89
N PRO A 651 10.87 11.58 9.34
CA PRO A 651 10.53 11.49 10.77
C PRO A 651 11.52 10.63 11.57
N PHE A 652 12.31 9.77 10.92
CA PHE A 652 13.27 8.86 11.57
C PHE A 652 14.73 9.32 11.49
N ARG A 653 14.99 10.57 11.08
CA ARG A 653 16.36 11.15 10.92
C ARG A 653 17.29 11.07 12.13
N ASP A 654 16.75 10.95 13.34
CA ASP A 654 17.57 10.84 14.55
C ASP A 654 17.73 9.39 15.03
N PHE A 655 17.02 8.41 14.45
CA PHE A 655 17.00 6.99 14.87
C PHE A 655 17.01 6.75 16.40
N ARG A 656 16.45 7.69 17.20
CA ARG A 656 16.44 7.64 18.67
C ARG A 656 15.23 6.90 19.23
N ASN A 657 14.87 5.77 18.65
CA ASN A 657 13.91 4.87 19.27
C ASN A 657 14.69 3.71 19.88
N PRO A 658 15.09 3.78 21.17
CA PRO A 658 15.57 2.61 21.88
C PRO A 658 14.39 1.65 22.06
N ILE A 659 14.04 0.93 21.01
CA ILE A 659 13.16 -0.22 21.12
C ILE A 659 14.04 -1.30 21.71
N ARG A 660 13.89 -1.51 23.02
CA ARG A 660 14.38 -2.72 23.69
C ARG A 660 13.62 -3.92 23.11
N MET A 661 14.00 -4.37 21.92
CA MET A 661 13.66 -5.72 21.51
C MET A 661 14.29 -6.65 22.54
N GLN A 662 13.51 -7.56 23.11
CA GLN A 662 14.01 -8.50 24.10
C GLN A 662 15.06 -9.38 23.42
N GLN A 663 16.34 -9.12 23.72
CA GLN A 663 17.50 -9.95 23.36
C GLN A 663 17.27 -11.45 23.69
N HIS A 664 16.31 -11.76 24.57
CA HIS A 664 16.00 -13.07 25.11
C HIS A 664 15.28 -14.04 24.16
N ALA A 665 14.70 -13.60 23.04
CA ALA A 665 13.89 -14.49 22.20
C ALA A 665 14.70 -15.57 21.45
N TYR A 666 15.99 -15.36 21.17
CA TYR A 666 16.80 -16.27 20.34
C TYR A 666 18.04 -16.89 21.03
N THR A 667 18.46 -16.37 22.19
CA THR A 667 19.52 -17.01 22.99
C THR A 667 19.13 -18.44 23.39
N ALA A 668 17.85 -18.67 23.67
CA ALA A 668 17.30 -19.99 23.99
C ALA A 668 17.32 -20.98 22.79
N TYR A 669 17.33 -20.50 21.55
CA TYR A 669 17.39 -21.35 20.35
C TYR A 669 18.84 -21.76 20.03
N ARG A 670 19.79 -20.83 20.18
CA ARG A 670 21.22 -21.11 19.99
C ARG A 670 21.76 -22.12 21.01
N ASP A 671 21.25 -22.11 22.23
CA ASP A 671 21.67 -23.05 23.27
C ASP A 671 21.00 -24.43 23.16
N ARG A 672 19.87 -24.55 22.45
CA ARG A 672 19.24 -25.85 22.14
C ARG A 672 19.97 -26.62 21.05
N ASN A 673 20.56 -25.93 20.06
CA ASN A 673 21.29 -26.59 18.96
C ASN A 673 22.78 -26.84 19.28
N LYS A 674 23.25 -26.45 20.46
CA LYS A 674 24.58 -26.79 20.99
C LYS A 674 24.58 -28.03 21.90
N ARG A 675 23.42 -28.63 22.17
CA ARG A 675 23.29 -29.81 23.04
C ARG A 675 22.96 -31.07 22.25
#